data_AF-A0AAW0R5N8-F1
#
_entry.id   AF-A0AAW0R5N8-F1
#
_cell.length_a   1.000
_cell.length_b   1.000
_cell.length_c   1.000
_cell.angle_alpha   90.00
_cell.angle_beta   90.00
_cell.angle_gamma   90.00
#
_symmetry.space_group_name_H-M   'P 1'
#
loop_
_entity.id
_entity.type
_entity.pdbx_description
1 polymer ?
#
loop_
_entity_poly.entity_id
_entity_poly.type
_entity_poly.pdbx_seq_one_letter_code
_entity_poly.pdbx_strand_id
1 'polypeptide(L)'
;MVAGRQGSLPGIDRMIAPLINAVPVRVKFDPKQSLDDLLRDVQDQSISMISYEHTELLDIRRLGGGAEIGSRFNTLLVVQPAGEKDYVHKIQDGPFQSPPETLSSRDGLDNFNPNAVMVMCQLASDNSIALQISFDSKVIDSAQMGRIAAQFEHVIRQVCKSTNRNIDDIKTVSAQDLAELWKWNANVPTPISACVHELIDKTMTQYPQDLAICACDGTLTYGELYILHIRHRTRVFDFVSYNFDISWSNHLQTLISGGCLCIPSESDRRNDIPGAFNRMSCDYTYFTPSVARSLEPSTMPGLRTLAMGGEPIQNKEVARWTQANNIIGIYGPAECAQALSFMHLGQETRNNHVGHSYGATTWMVQPGSPERLAAIGTVAELAIEGSTIVYRSTPLIEGALESIKDVIPATDFQEQSIMDALQDPPPGRYPHWIFDLPTDVDFSRLERACEILINHFDILHTVFVQAEGRFWQVLLSGLKPTYDVVDAGEEDLAELTNSICEEDIKRPRVLGRSFIRFIVVKHASGEHKFILRISHAQFDGFSWGSVLDTLWSIYKQDSPLSVGPSFSQYIAYSERKREEIQRYRRTRLHGSPAPSWKKSDPSTEDGVLCNPDNRLTIKETIQMSSERPLNQHGVSVATLFHAACALVLARQCQEREVVLGRLVTGRSMLPSHLQNVVGPTMTEVPIRVTVEEDDTVTTIARRLHSQFLHDSAHETEVTDFGWRTAFQQQEDGNFKFLGQPSSIAFYEGAIPSRIRPEIYATPTKNGKLELEFEGNKKLISEDVVRDVLAGLRDALI
;
A
#
# COMPACT_ATOMS: atom_id res chain seq x y z
N MET A 1 -44.64 7.18 -6.24
CA MET A 1 -45.95 7.85 -6.28
C MET A 1 -46.93 7.00 -5.49
N VAL A 2 -47.79 7.60 -4.68
CA VAL A 2 -48.76 6.91 -3.83
C VAL A 2 -50.19 7.33 -4.21
N ALA A 3 -51.16 6.45 -3.99
CA ALA A 3 -52.55 6.71 -4.34
C ALA A 3 -53.26 7.68 -3.38
N GLY A 4 -52.70 7.91 -2.18
CA GLY A 4 -53.29 8.76 -1.12
C GLY A 4 -54.62 8.24 -0.57
N ARG A 5 -54.90 6.95 -0.77
CA ARG A 5 -56.16 6.27 -0.38
C ARG A 5 -55.99 5.33 0.80
N GLN A 6 -54.82 5.27 1.42
CA GLN A 6 -54.53 4.40 2.57
C GLN A 6 -54.51 5.16 3.90
N GLY A 7 -54.74 6.48 3.88
CA GLY A 7 -54.84 7.31 5.08
C GLY A 7 -56.02 6.95 6.00
N SER A 8 -55.93 7.36 7.26
CA SER A 8 -56.84 7.01 8.36
C SER A 8 -58.26 7.62 8.27
N LEU A 9 -58.63 8.23 7.14
CA LEU A 9 -59.90 8.91 6.95
C LEU A 9 -60.98 7.90 6.48
N PRO A 10 -62.06 7.67 7.26
CA PRO A 10 -63.12 6.75 6.85
C PRO A 10 -63.73 7.12 5.50
N GLY A 11 -63.75 6.16 4.56
CA GLY A 11 -64.32 6.34 3.22
C GLY A 11 -63.38 7.00 2.19
N ILE A 12 -62.12 7.26 2.53
CA ILE A 12 -61.12 7.83 1.59
C ILE A 12 -60.87 6.93 0.38
N ASP A 13 -60.97 5.61 0.56
CA ASP A 13 -60.87 4.60 -0.49
C ASP A 13 -61.92 4.79 -1.59
N ARG A 14 -63.11 5.29 -1.22
CA ARG A 14 -64.25 5.52 -2.12
C ARG A 14 -64.40 6.98 -2.58
N MET A 15 -63.50 7.85 -2.15
CA MET A 15 -63.57 9.28 -2.47
C MET A 15 -63.26 9.54 -3.95
N ILE A 16 -64.09 10.35 -4.59
CA ILE A 16 -63.90 10.79 -5.98
C ILE A 16 -63.18 12.16 -5.94
N ALA A 17 -61.86 12.11 -5.81
CA ALA A 17 -60.97 13.29 -5.78
C ALA A 17 -59.55 12.89 -6.25
N PRO A 18 -58.73 13.84 -6.73
CA PRO A 18 -57.32 13.60 -7.04
C PRO A 18 -56.52 13.47 -5.74
N LEU A 19 -56.35 12.23 -5.27
CA LEU A 19 -55.63 11.91 -4.04
C LEU A 19 -54.18 11.47 -4.27
N ILE A 20 -53.75 11.40 -5.52
CA ILE A 20 -52.41 10.92 -5.88
C ILE A 20 -51.36 11.94 -5.41
N ASN A 21 -50.33 11.45 -4.73
CA ASN A 21 -49.24 12.30 -4.25
C ASN A 21 -47.85 11.72 -4.59
N ALA A 22 -46.87 12.61 -4.78
CA ALA A 22 -45.48 12.27 -4.98
C ALA A 22 -44.70 12.52 -3.69
N VAL A 23 -44.32 11.43 -3.01
CA VAL A 23 -43.56 11.48 -1.76
C VAL A 23 -42.09 11.14 -2.01
N PRO A 24 -41.13 11.88 -1.41
CA PRO A 24 -39.72 11.56 -1.49
C PRO A 24 -39.43 10.28 -0.70
N VAL A 25 -38.78 9.30 -1.33
CA VAL A 25 -38.34 8.07 -0.66
C VAL A 25 -36.82 8.11 -0.54
N ARG A 26 -36.32 8.03 0.69
CA ARG A 26 -34.88 8.04 0.96
C ARG A 26 -34.39 6.63 1.25
N VAL A 27 -33.68 6.05 0.31
CA VAL A 27 -32.99 4.76 0.48
C VAL A 27 -31.52 5.02 0.81
N LYS A 28 -31.01 4.37 1.86
CA LYS A 28 -29.59 4.35 2.18
C LYS A 28 -29.04 2.99 1.81
N PHE A 29 -27.89 2.96 1.15
CA PHE A 29 -27.21 1.72 0.80
C PHE A 29 -26.01 1.55 1.73
N ASP A 30 -25.98 0.43 2.47
CA ASP A 30 -24.78 -0.06 3.13
C ASP A 30 -24.28 -1.28 2.32
N PRO A 31 -23.08 -1.23 1.71
CA PRO A 31 -22.57 -2.32 0.88
C PRO A 31 -22.60 -3.70 1.57
N LYS A 32 -22.41 -3.74 2.90
CA LYS A 32 -22.35 -4.98 3.67
C LYS A 32 -23.71 -5.47 4.16
N GLN A 33 -24.76 -4.66 4.01
CA GLN A 33 -26.12 -5.04 4.40
C GLN A 33 -26.66 -6.11 3.45
N SER A 34 -27.45 -7.04 4.00
CA SER A 34 -28.15 -8.05 3.20
C SER A 34 -29.27 -7.41 2.38
N LEU A 35 -29.55 -7.95 1.19
CA LEU A 35 -30.64 -7.43 0.35
C LEU A 35 -32.01 -7.60 1.04
N ASP A 36 -32.19 -8.63 1.85
CA ASP A 36 -33.43 -8.83 2.62
C ASP A 36 -33.64 -7.73 3.66
N ASP A 37 -32.58 -7.36 4.40
CA ASP A 37 -32.65 -6.29 5.40
C ASP A 37 -32.94 -4.94 4.72
N LEU A 38 -32.32 -4.65 3.57
CA LEU A 38 -32.62 -3.43 2.82
C LEU A 38 -34.07 -3.38 2.35
N LEU A 39 -34.61 -4.49 1.84
CA LEU A 39 -36.00 -4.57 1.40
C LEU A 39 -36.96 -4.37 2.58
N ARG A 40 -36.64 -4.92 3.76
CA ARG A 40 -37.39 -4.66 4.99
C ARG A 40 -37.32 -3.20 5.41
N ASP A 41 -36.14 -2.58 5.38
CA ASP A 41 -35.99 -1.15 5.70
C ASP A 41 -36.84 -0.26 4.78
N VAL A 42 -36.86 -0.57 3.46
CA VAL A 42 -37.69 0.15 2.48
C VAL A 42 -39.18 -0.09 2.72
N GLN A 43 -39.57 -1.32 3.11
CA GLN A 43 -40.95 -1.65 3.43
C GLN A 43 -41.41 -0.96 4.72
N ASP A 44 -40.61 -1.00 5.79
CA ASP A 44 -40.88 -0.35 7.07
C ASP A 44 -40.97 1.17 6.90
N GLN A 45 -40.06 1.76 6.11
CA GLN A 45 -40.14 3.16 5.71
C GLN A 45 -41.47 3.44 4.99
N SER A 46 -41.85 2.61 4.02
CA SER A 46 -43.11 2.76 3.27
C SER A 46 -44.34 2.69 4.17
N ILE A 47 -44.38 1.76 5.14
CA ILE A 47 -45.45 1.63 6.12
C ILE A 47 -45.51 2.87 7.03
N SER A 48 -44.36 3.32 7.55
CA SER A 48 -44.29 4.50 8.43
C SER A 48 -44.76 5.78 7.73
N MET A 49 -44.60 5.87 6.40
CA MET A 49 -45.01 7.01 5.60
C MET A 49 -46.53 7.07 5.35
N ILE A 50 -47.29 5.97 5.49
CA ILE A 50 -48.74 5.93 5.18
C ILE A 50 -49.50 7.03 5.93
N SER A 51 -49.22 7.25 7.22
CA SER A 51 -49.90 8.28 8.01
C SER A 51 -49.61 9.71 7.55
N TYR A 52 -48.56 9.91 6.74
CA TYR A 52 -48.09 11.22 6.29
C TYR A 52 -48.18 11.39 4.76
N GLU A 53 -48.73 10.41 4.04
CA GLU A 53 -48.74 10.36 2.57
C GLU A 53 -49.53 11.51 1.92
N HIS A 54 -50.35 12.21 2.70
CA HIS A 54 -51.15 13.37 2.30
C HIS A 54 -50.35 14.70 2.33
N THR A 55 -49.12 14.70 2.85
CA THR A 55 -48.29 15.91 2.92
C THR A 55 -47.84 16.33 1.53
N GLU A 56 -48.15 17.55 1.09
CA GLU A 56 -47.79 18.02 -0.25
C GLU A 56 -46.28 18.18 -0.42
N LEU A 57 -45.75 17.82 -1.60
CA LEU A 57 -44.32 17.93 -1.91
C LEU A 57 -43.79 19.38 -1.77
N LEU A 58 -44.62 20.38 -2.09
CA LEU A 58 -44.26 21.79 -1.93
C LEU A 58 -44.10 22.18 -0.46
N ASP A 59 -44.92 21.62 0.43
CA ASP A 59 -44.81 21.87 1.86
C ASP A 59 -43.57 21.21 2.44
N ILE A 60 -43.22 20.00 1.98
CA ILE A 60 -41.95 19.34 2.35
C ILE A 60 -40.75 20.20 1.94
N ARG A 61 -40.79 20.83 0.75
CA ARG A 61 -39.73 21.74 0.29
C ARG A 61 -39.63 23.02 1.13
N ARG A 62 -40.77 23.56 1.57
CA ARG A 62 -40.84 24.79 2.40
C ARG A 62 -40.22 24.61 3.79
N LEU A 63 -40.05 23.38 4.27
CA LEU A 63 -39.35 23.09 5.53
C LEU A 63 -37.86 23.48 5.50
N GLY A 64 -37.27 23.69 4.31
CA GLY A 64 -35.90 24.18 4.14
C GLY A 64 -34.82 23.14 4.48
N GLY A 65 -33.56 23.54 4.27
CA GLY A 65 -32.39 22.70 4.58
C GLY A 65 -32.35 21.39 3.78
N GLY A 66 -32.10 20.26 4.47
CA GLY A 66 -32.00 18.95 3.83
C GLY A 66 -33.29 18.45 3.16
N ALA A 67 -34.47 18.91 3.63
CA ALA A 67 -35.76 18.53 3.07
C ALA A 67 -36.01 19.16 1.68
N GLU A 68 -35.55 20.40 1.47
CA GLU A 68 -35.60 21.07 0.18
C GLU A 68 -34.74 20.32 -0.86
N ILE A 69 -33.50 20.00 -0.49
CA ILE A 69 -32.55 19.29 -1.37
C ILE A 69 -33.05 17.89 -1.69
N GLY A 70 -33.49 17.12 -0.68
CA GLY A 70 -33.97 15.75 -0.84
C GLY A 70 -35.27 15.62 -1.66
N SER A 71 -36.02 16.72 -1.80
CA SER A 71 -37.30 16.76 -2.51
C SER A 71 -37.18 17.27 -3.96
N ARG A 72 -35.96 17.50 -4.47
CA ARG A 72 -35.63 17.87 -5.87
C ARG A 72 -35.25 16.63 -6.71
N PHE A 73 -36.03 15.56 -6.61
CA PHE A 73 -35.81 14.36 -7.43
C PHE A 73 -36.39 14.54 -8.85
N ASN A 74 -35.66 14.07 -9.86
CA ASN A 74 -36.06 14.11 -11.28
C ASN A 74 -36.46 12.74 -11.85
N THR A 75 -36.57 11.74 -10.96
CA THR A 75 -37.00 10.38 -11.31
C THR A 75 -38.25 10.03 -10.51
N LEU A 76 -39.32 9.63 -11.19
CA LEU A 76 -40.58 9.20 -10.57
C LEU A 76 -40.76 7.68 -10.73
N LEU A 77 -40.90 6.96 -9.62
CA LEU A 77 -41.28 5.55 -9.63
C LEU A 77 -42.78 5.40 -9.30
N VAL A 78 -43.50 4.70 -10.16
CA VAL A 78 -44.92 4.38 -9.99
C VAL A 78 -45.07 2.86 -9.97
N VAL A 79 -45.52 2.30 -8.85
CA VAL A 79 -45.82 0.87 -8.74
C VAL A 79 -47.33 0.73 -8.69
N GLN A 80 -47.91 0.11 -9.71
CA GLN A 80 -49.33 -0.21 -9.73
C GLN A 80 -49.51 -1.67 -9.31
N PRO A 81 -50.40 -1.96 -8.34
CA PRO A 81 -50.77 -3.34 -8.03
C PRO A 81 -51.39 -3.98 -9.27
N ALA A 82 -51.48 -5.31 -9.28
CA ALA A 82 -52.23 -6.02 -10.30
C ALA A 82 -53.69 -5.56 -10.26
N GLY A 83 -54.02 -4.60 -11.11
CA GLY A 83 -55.37 -4.13 -11.29
C GLY A 83 -56.16 -5.24 -11.95
N GLU A 84 -57.28 -5.60 -11.33
CA GLU A 84 -58.34 -6.36 -11.99
C GLU A 84 -58.61 -5.72 -13.35
N LYS A 85 -58.21 -6.39 -14.44
CA LYS A 85 -58.74 -6.13 -15.79
C LYS A 85 -60.27 -6.30 -15.87
N ASP A 86 -60.93 -6.60 -14.75
CA ASP A 86 -62.34 -6.97 -14.65
C ASP A 86 -63.32 -5.79 -14.49
N TYR A 87 -62.87 -4.56 -14.20
CA TYR A 87 -63.83 -3.44 -14.11
C TYR A 87 -64.44 -3.05 -15.47
N VAL A 88 -63.69 -3.22 -16.57
CA VAL A 88 -64.21 -2.98 -17.92
C VAL A 88 -65.00 -4.19 -18.44
N HIS A 89 -64.64 -5.42 -18.02
CA HIS A 89 -65.39 -6.62 -18.40
C HIS A 89 -66.72 -6.80 -17.64
N LYS A 90 -66.91 -6.18 -16.47
CA LYS A 90 -68.19 -6.22 -15.73
C LYS A 90 -69.26 -5.26 -16.23
N ILE A 91 -68.94 -4.35 -17.16
CA ILE A 91 -69.92 -3.43 -17.78
C ILE A 91 -70.27 -3.96 -19.18
N GLN A 92 -70.69 -5.22 -19.30
CA GLN A 92 -71.26 -5.72 -20.56
C GLN A 92 -72.78 -5.49 -20.68
N ASP A 93 -73.47 -5.18 -19.57
CA ASP A 93 -74.93 -4.98 -19.53
C ASP A 93 -75.35 -3.52 -19.22
N GLY A 94 -74.50 -2.54 -19.54
CA GLY A 94 -74.80 -1.10 -19.41
C GLY A 94 -75.00 -0.40 -20.76
N PRO A 95 -75.72 0.74 -20.83
CA PRO A 95 -75.98 1.46 -22.09
C PRO A 95 -74.74 2.15 -22.69
N PHE A 96 -73.59 2.13 -22.01
CA PHE A 96 -72.33 2.72 -22.46
C PHE A 96 -71.33 1.62 -22.78
N GLN A 97 -71.44 1.03 -23.97
CA GLN A 97 -70.41 0.17 -24.54
C GLN A 97 -69.27 1.05 -25.06
N SER A 98 -68.18 1.14 -24.32
CA SER A 98 -66.93 1.68 -24.88
C SER A 98 -66.17 0.51 -25.52
N PRO A 99 -65.76 0.57 -26.79
CA PRO A 99 -64.84 -0.42 -27.33
C PRO A 99 -63.55 -0.41 -26.48
N PRO A 100 -62.86 -1.55 -26.32
CA PRO A 100 -61.61 -1.66 -25.59
C PRO A 100 -60.46 -1.04 -26.41
N GLU A 101 -60.68 0.11 -27.04
CA GLU A 101 -59.59 1.02 -27.32
C GLU A 101 -59.33 1.76 -26.01
N THR A 102 -58.48 1.14 -25.20
CA THR A 102 -57.84 1.84 -24.09
C THR A 102 -57.19 3.08 -24.72
N LEU A 103 -57.67 4.26 -24.36
CA LEU A 103 -57.04 5.57 -24.57
C LEU A 103 -55.68 5.67 -23.82
N SER A 104 -54.93 4.59 -23.79
CA SER A 104 -53.64 4.41 -23.14
C SER A 104 -52.72 3.57 -24.01
N SER A 105 -52.55 3.98 -25.27
CA SER A 105 -51.43 3.50 -26.07
C SER A 105 -50.69 4.71 -26.63
N ARG A 106 -49.49 4.94 -26.08
CA ARG A 106 -48.47 5.94 -26.45
C ARG A 106 -48.63 7.37 -25.93
N ASP A 107 -49.75 8.07 -26.09
CA ASP A 107 -49.78 9.53 -25.80
C ASP A 107 -50.11 9.94 -24.35
N GLY A 108 -50.63 9.02 -23.52
CA GLY A 108 -51.09 9.36 -22.17
C GLY A 108 -49.98 9.55 -21.14
N LEU A 109 -48.92 8.74 -21.19
CA LEU A 109 -47.88 8.75 -20.15
C LEU A 109 -47.03 10.03 -20.19
N ASP A 110 -46.73 10.51 -21.41
CA ASP A 110 -45.87 11.68 -21.62
C ASP A 110 -46.56 12.98 -21.20
N ASN A 111 -47.88 13.08 -21.38
CA ASN A 111 -48.66 14.28 -21.02
C ASN A 111 -48.76 14.51 -19.50
N PHE A 112 -48.50 13.50 -18.68
CA PHE A 112 -48.58 13.57 -17.22
C PHE A 112 -47.24 13.34 -16.51
N ASN A 113 -46.11 13.34 -17.24
CA ASN A 113 -44.79 13.16 -16.64
C ASN A 113 -44.14 14.52 -16.31
N PRO A 114 -44.11 14.96 -15.03
CA PRO A 114 -43.46 16.21 -14.64
C PRO A 114 -41.94 16.07 -14.50
N ASN A 115 -41.38 14.86 -14.67
CA ASN A 115 -40.01 14.50 -14.32
C ASN A 115 -39.21 14.10 -15.55
N ALA A 116 -37.87 14.24 -15.47
CA ALA A 116 -36.98 13.85 -16.57
C ALA A 116 -37.08 12.35 -16.91
N VAL A 117 -37.38 11.51 -15.91
CA VAL A 117 -37.64 10.08 -16.06
C VAL A 117 -38.81 9.67 -15.18
N MET A 118 -39.77 8.95 -15.75
CA MET A 118 -40.82 8.24 -15.02
C MET A 118 -40.79 6.76 -15.38
N VAL A 119 -40.67 5.93 -14.35
CA VAL A 119 -40.68 4.47 -14.45
C VAL A 119 -41.99 3.97 -13.85
N MET A 120 -42.82 3.32 -14.67
CA MET A 120 -44.06 2.70 -14.25
C MET A 120 -43.91 1.17 -14.29
N CYS A 121 -44.06 0.55 -13.13
CA CYS A 121 -44.06 -0.89 -12.93
C CYS A 121 -45.50 -1.36 -12.71
N GLN A 122 -46.00 -2.19 -13.61
CA GLN A 122 -47.31 -2.83 -13.50
C GLN A 122 -47.11 -4.31 -13.18
N LEU A 123 -47.61 -4.75 -12.02
CA LEU A 123 -47.65 -6.16 -11.68
C LEU A 123 -48.80 -6.81 -12.46
N ALA A 124 -48.52 -7.87 -13.20
CA ALA A 124 -49.53 -8.64 -13.89
C ALA A 124 -49.98 -9.85 -13.05
N SER A 125 -51.18 -10.37 -13.37
CA SER A 125 -51.78 -11.52 -12.67
C SER A 125 -51.02 -12.84 -12.87
N ASP A 126 -50.12 -12.90 -13.85
CA ASP A 126 -49.25 -14.05 -14.13
C ASP A 126 -47.87 -13.94 -13.44
N ASN A 127 -47.75 -13.07 -12.43
CA ASN A 127 -46.50 -12.74 -11.73
C ASN A 127 -45.40 -12.14 -12.64
N SER A 128 -45.76 -11.64 -13.83
CA SER A 128 -44.84 -10.83 -14.63
C SER A 128 -44.88 -9.36 -14.20
N ILE A 129 -43.79 -8.64 -14.46
CA ILE A 129 -43.70 -7.20 -14.25
C ILE A 129 -43.61 -6.55 -15.63
N ALA A 130 -44.61 -5.73 -15.97
CA ALA A 130 -44.56 -4.88 -17.15
C ALA A 130 -43.93 -3.52 -16.78
N LEU A 131 -42.83 -3.19 -17.46
CA LEU A 131 -42.10 -1.94 -17.27
C LEU A 131 -42.41 -0.96 -18.41
N GLN A 132 -42.84 0.24 -18.07
CA GLN A 132 -42.99 1.35 -19.01
C GLN A 132 -42.16 2.53 -18.53
N ILE A 133 -41.37 3.14 -19.41
CA ILE A 133 -40.51 4.28 -19.08
C ILE A 133 -40.85 5.44 -20.01
N SER A 134 -41.20 6.59 -19.43
CA SER A 134 -41.31 7.89 -20.12
C SER A 134 -40.14 8.76 -19.71
N PHE A 135 -39.53 9.48 -20.66
CA PHE A 135 -38.31 10.25 -20.39
C PHE A 135 -38.15 11.42 -21.36
N ASP A 136 -37.44 12.47 -20.91
CA ASP A 136 -37.07 13.60 -21.76
C ASP A 136 -35.83 13.28 -22.60
N SER A 137 -36.04 13.12 -23.91
CA SER A 137 -34.97 12.83 -24.89
C SER A 137 -33.89 13.90 -25.00
N LYS A 138 -34.14 15.13 -24.51
CA LYS A 138 -33.13 16.20 -24.43
C LYS A 138 -32.21 16.03 -23.22
N VAL A 139 -32.63 15.26 -22.21
CA VAL A 139 -31.86 14.97 -21.00
C VAL A 139 -31.14 13.63 -21.13
N ILE A 140 -31.84 12.59 -21.61
CA ILE A 140 -31.28 11.24 -21.80
C ILE A 140 -31.70 10.75 -23.19
N ASP A 141 -30.73 10.37 -24.02
CA ASP A 141 -31.03 9.86 -25.36
C ASP A 141 -31.67 8.45 -25.33
N SER A 142 -32.40 8.10 -26.39
CA SER A 142 -33.15 6.84 -26.44
C SER A 142 -32.26 5.60 -26.37
N ALA A 143 -31.02 5.68 -26.84
CA ALA A 143 -30.09 4.55 -26.79
C ALA A 143 -29.62 4.32 -25.34
N GLN A 144 -29.28 5.40 -24.63
CA GLN A 144 -28.93 5.36 -23.22
C GLN A 144 -30.11 4.89 -22.37
N MET A 145 -31.34 5.35 -22.64
CA MET A 145 -32.51 4.88 -21.89
C MET A 145 -32.80 3.40 -22.15
N GLY A 146 -32.61 2.91 -23.38
CA GLY A 146 -32.69 1.49 -23.69
C GLY A 146 -31.70 0.64 -22.86
N ARG A 147 -30.47 1.15 -22.67
CA ARG A 147 -29.47 0.50 -21.80
C ARG A 147 -29.88 0.52 -20.33
N ILE A 148 -30.35 1.67 -19.83
CA ILE A 148 -30.85 1.80 -18.44
C ILE A 148 -31.98 0.80 -18.20
N ALA A 149 -32.90 0.63 -19.15
CA ALA A 149 -33.98 -0.35 -19.06
C ALA A 149 -33.45 -1.79 -18.97
N ALA A 150 -32.46 -2.15 -19.79
CA ALA A 150 -31.83 -3.47 -19.76
C ALA A 150 -31.04 -3.73 -18.46
N GLN A 151 -30.34 -2.71 -17.95
CA GLN A 151 -29.65 -2.75 -16.66
C GLN A 151 -30.64 -2.91 -15.49
N PHE A 152 -31.75 -2.18 -15.54
CA PHE A 152 -32.82 -2.27 -14.54
C PHE A 152 -33.47 -3.66 -14.53
N GLU A 153 -33.77 -4.22 -15.70
CA GLU A 153 -34.24 -5.60 -15.83
C GLU A 153 -33.21 -6.60 -15.26
N HIS A 154 -31.93 -6.42 -15.59
CA HIS A 154 -30.83 -7.27 -15.11
C HIS A 154 -30.74 -7.30 -13.57
N VAL A 155 -30.88 -6.14 -12.93
CA VAL A 155 -30.89 -6.01 -11.47
C VAL A 155 -32.15 -6.66 -10.87
N ILE A 156 -33.35 -6.39 -11.40
CA ILE A 156 -34.59 -7.01 -10.91
C ILE A 156 -34.50 -8.54 -10.97
N ARG A 157 -34.00 -9.10 -12.08
CA ARG A 157 -33.82 -10.56 -12.20
C ARG A 157 -32.86 -11.12 -11.16
N GLN A 158 -31.83 -10.36 -10.75
CA GLN A 158 -30.98 -10.78 -9.65
C GLN A 158 -31.76 -10.75 -8.34
N VAL A 159 -32.40 -9.64 -7.99
CA VAL A 159 -33.20 -9.52 -6.76
C VAL A 159 -34.22 -10.66 -6.63
N CYS A 160 -34.94 -10.99 -7.70
CA CYS A 160 -35.93 -12.08 -7.70
C CYS A 160 -35.35 -13.50 -7.53
N LYS A 161 -34.06 -13.72 -7.83
CA LYS A 161 -33.42 -15.05 -7.71
C LYS A 161 -32.99 -15.39 -6.29
N SER A 162 -32.50 -14.41 -5.53
CA SER A 162 -32.03 -14.61 -4.16
C SER A 162 -31.87 -13.26 -3.46
N THR A 163 -32.48 -13.13 -2.29
CA THR A 163 -32.36 -11.97 -1.39
C THR A 163 -31.36 -12.19 -0.25
N ASN A 164 -30.82 -13.41 -0.07
CA ASN A 164 -29.87 -13.75 0.99
C ASN A 164 -28.41 -13.50 0.58
N ARG A 165 -28.15 -12.40 -0.10
CA ARG A 165 -26.80 -11.96 -0.50
C ARG A 165 -26.61 -10.51 -0.09
N ASN A 166 -25.36 -10.06 -0.04
CA ASN A 166 -25.07 -8.67 0.28
C ASN A 166 -25.40 -7.77 -0.91
N ILE A 167 -25.71 -6.50 -0.65
CA ILE A 167 -25.96 -5.50 -1.70
C ILE A 167 -24.78 -5.42 -2.67
N ASP A 168 -23.56 -5.56 -2.14
CA ASP A 168 -22.33 -5.58 -2.91
C ASP A 168 -22.25 -6.68 -3.98
N ASP A 169 -22.96 -7.78 -3.80
CA ASP A 169 -22.95 -8.91 -4.75
C ASP A 169 -23.86 -8.66 -5.97
N ILE A 170 -24.61 -7.56 -5.99
CA ILE A 170 -25.52 -7.22 -7.08
C ILE A 170 -24.76 -6.52 -8.21
N LYS A 171 -24.70 -7.19 -9.37
CA LYS A 171 -24.02 -6.65 -10.55
C LYS A 171 -24.94 -5.71 -11.31
N THR A 172 -24.55 -4.44 -11.45
CA THR A 172 -25.29 -3.46 -12.25
C THR A 172 -24.94 -3.54 -13.73
N VAL A 173 -23.74 -4.03 -14.06
CA VAL A 173 -23.28 -4.23 -15.44
C VAL A 173 -24.05 -5.37 -16.12
N SER A 174 -24.77 -5.04 -17.18
CA SER A 174 -25.57 -6.03 -17.93
C SER A 174 -24.69 -6.86 -18.88
N ALA A 175 -25.24 -7.95 -19.41
CA ALA A 175 -24.55 -8.74 -20.45
C ALA A 175 -24.27 -7.94 -21.73
N GLN A 176 -25.18 -7.00 -22.07
CA GLN A 176 -24.99 -6.08 -23.19
C GLN A 176 -23.82 -5.14 -22.94
N ASP A 177 -23.70 -4.60 -21.72
CA ASP A 177 -22.59 -3.73 -21.34
C ASP A 177 -21.26 -4.46 -21.41
N LEU A 178 -21.19 -5.69 -20.87
CA LEU A 178 -19.97 -6.51 -20.93
C LEU A 178 -19.54 -6.77 -22.37
N ALA A 179 -20.46 -7.16 -23.25
CA ALA A 179 -20.14 -7.41 -24.65
C ALA A 179 -19.54 -6.17 -25.35
N GLU A 180 -20.05 -4.98 -25.01
CA GLU A 180 -19.56 -3.73 -25.58
C GLU A 180 -18.20 -3.30 -24.98
N LEU A 181 -18.01 -3.46 -23.67
CA LEU A 181 -16.70 -3.25 -23.02
C LEU A 181 -15.62 -4.16 -23.61
N TRP A 182 -15.93 -5.45 -23.79
CA TRP A 182 -15.03 -6.40 -24.46
C TRP A 182 -14.74 -6.00 -25.89
N LYS A 183 -15.72 -5.49 -26.63
CA LYS A 183 -15.53 -5.01 -28.00
C LYS A 183 -14.61 -3.79 -28.04
N TRP A 184 -14.76 -2.84 -27.11
CA TRP A 184 -13.88 -1.66 -27.03
C TRP A 184 -12.43 -2.05 -26.73
N ASN A 185 -12.24 -3.08 -25.92
CA ASN A 185 -10.93 -3.57 -25.48
C ASN A 185 -10.39 -4.75 -26.31
N ALA A 186 -11.03 -5.09 -27.44
CA ALA A 186 -10.72 -6.29 -28.21
C ALA A 186 -9.33 -6.26 -28.89
N ASN A 187 -8.85 -5.05 -29.24
CA ASN A 187 -7.63 -4.87 -30.01
C ASN A 187 -6.63 -4.01 -29.22
N VAL A 188 -5.75 -4.66 -28.48
CA VAL A 188 -4.58 -4.01 -27.86
C VAL A 188 -3.37 -4.29 -28.75
N PRO A 189 -2.71 -3.26 -29.33
CA PRO A 189 -1.49 -3.46 -30.10
C PRO A 189 -0.45 -4.21 -29.26
N THR A 190 0.24 -5.18 -29.85
CA THR A 190 1.27 -5.93 -29.13
C THR A 190 2.38 -4.96 -28.72
N PRO A 191 2.74 -4.90 -27.41
CA PRO A 191 3.81 -4.03 -26.96
C PRO A 191 5.11 -4.44 -27.64
N ILE A 192 5.81 -3.48 -28.22
CA ILE A 192 7.13 -3.70 -28.79
C ILE A 192 8.14 -3.39 -27.69
N SER A 193 8.83 -4.43 -27.21
CA SER A 193 9.95 -4.27 -26.29
C SER A 193 11.18 -3.84 -27.09
N ALA A 194 11.23 -2.54 -27.37
CA ALA A 194 12.34 -1.86 -28.02
C ALA A 194 12.36 -0.42 -27.53
N CYS A 195 13.53 0.17 -27.41
CA CYS A 195 13.61 1.58 -27.13
C CYS A 195 13.13 2.40 -28.34
N VAL A 196 12.59 3.60 -28.11
CA VAL A 196 12.10 4.48 -29.20
C VAL A 196 13.19 4.72 -30.26
N HIS A 197 14.46 4.83 -29.85
CA HIS A 197 15.60 4.92 -30.75
C HIS A 197 15.84 3.65 -31.58
N GLU A 198 15.55 2.46 -31.05
CA GLU A 198 15.67 1.18 -31.78
C GLU A 198 14.54 1.01 -32.82
N LEU A 199 13.35 1.55 -32.56
CA LEU A 199 12.24 1.56 -33.53
C LEU A 199 12.46 2.57 -34.65
N ILE A 200 13.05 3.71 -34.29
CA ILE A 200 13.58 4.70 -35.23
C ILE A 200 14.65 4.02 -36.10
N ASP A 201 15.63 3.34 -35.50
CA ASP A 201 16.67 2.57 -36.20
C ASP A 201 16.08 1.48 -37.11
N LYS A 202 15.08 0.73 -36.67
CA LYS A 202 14.46 -0.34 -37.47
C LYS A 202 13.72 0.19 -38.69
N THR A 203 13.07 1.35 -38.56
CA THR A 203 12.38 2.05 -39.66
C THR A 203 13.40 2.71 -40.61
N MET A 204 14.45 3.33 -40.05
CA MET A 204 15.67 3.78 -40.77
C MET A 204 16.29 2.65 -41.58
N THR A 205 16.31 1.43 -41.05
CA THR A 205 16.93 0.27 -41.72
C THR A 205 16.05 -0.27 -42.86
N GLN A 206 14.73 -0.17 -42.74
CA GLN A 206 13.78 -0.79 -43.68
C GLN A 206 13.44 0.09 -44.89
N TYR A 207 13.41 1.42 -44.73
CA TYR A 207 13.15 2.38 -45.82
C TYR A 207 14.17 3.55 -45.83
N PRO A 208 15.50 3.26 -45.89
CA PRO A 208 16.56 4.26 -45.65
C PRO A 208 16.64 5.39 -46.67
N GLN A 209 16.03 5.24 -47.84
CA GLN A 209 16.31 6.06 -49.03
C GLN A 209 15.16 6.98 -49.48
N ASP A 210 13.98 6.88 -48.88
CA ASP A 210 12.85 7.76 -49.22
C ASP A 210 12.98 9.10 -48.48
N LEU A 211 12.55 10.27 -48.99
CA LEU A 211 12.77 11.59 -48.35
C LEU A 211 11.86 11.85 -47.13
N ALA A 212 12.42 12.25 -45.99
CA ALA A 212 11.69 12.68 -44.78
C ALA A 212 11.86 14.15 -44.37
N ILE A 213 12.94 14.84 -44.76
CA ILE A 213 13.10 16.31 -44.64
C ILE A 213 13.58 16.91 -45.97
N CYS A 214 13.14 18.12 -46.33
CA CYS A 214 13.47 18.81 -47.59
C CYS A 214 13.13 20.29 -47.44
N ALA A 215 14.17 21.08 -47.20
CA ALA A 215 14.17 22.51 -46.95
C ALA A 215 15.21 23.22 -47.86
N CYS A 216 15.32 24.55 -47.77
CA CYS A 216 16.16 25.37 -48.65
C CYS A 216 17.67 25.20 -48.43
N ASP A 217 18.07 24.59 -47.32
CA ASP A 217 19.44 24.32 -46.90
C ASP A 217 19.78 22.82 -46.78
N GLY A 218 18.86 21.91 -47.14
CA GLY A 218 19.15 20.48 -47.20
C GLY A 218 17.94 19.54 -47.25
N THR A 219 18.22 18.25 -47.43
CA THR A 219 17.23 17.16 -47.47
C THR A 219 17.69 15.97 -46.62
N LEU A 220 16.74 15.27 -46.01
CA LEU A 220 16.94 14.08 -45.18
C LEU A 220 15.85 13.01 -45.47
N THR A 221 15.99 11.76 -45.02
CA THR A 221 15.23 10.56 -45.48
C THR A 221 14.41 9.85 -44.38
N TYR A 222 13.42 9.02 -44.73
CA TYR A 222 12.49 8.21 -43.90
C TYR A 222 13.13 7.25 -42.90
N GLY A 223 14.43 7.37 -42.73
CA GLY A 223 14.97 7.36 -41.38
C GLY A 223 14.31 8.33 -40.39
N GLU A 224 13.43 9.24 -40.80
CA GLU A 224 12.87 10.30 -39.96
C GLU A 224 11.31 10.36 -40.05
N LEU A 225 10.65 9.19 -39.82
CA LEU A 225 9.33 8.77 -39.20
C LEU A 225 7.96 9.54 -39.39
N TYR A 226 6.84 9.04 -38.81
CA TYR A 226 5.42 9.47 -39.01
C TYR A 226 4.43 8.87 -37.97
N ILE A 227 3.53 9.64 -37.29
CA ILE A 227 2.18 9.16 -36.82
C ILE A 227 1.15 10.22 -36.32
N LEU A 228 1.47 11.47 -35.95
CA LEU A 228 0.47 12.40 -35.33
C LEU A 228 -0.07 13.52 -36.21
N HIS A 229 -0.18 13.29 -37.52
CA HIS A 229 -0.43 14.34 -38.52
C HIS A 229 0.59 15.48 -38.56
N ILE A 230 1.59 15.43 -37.68
CA ILE A 230 2.90 15.99 -37.92
C ILE A 230 3.49 15.15 -39.05
N ARG A 231 3.75 15.81 -40.17
CA ARG A 231 4.32 15.25 -41.38
C ARG A 231 5.60 15.99 -41.71
N HIS A 232 6.31 15.49 -42.71
CA HIS A 232 7.31 16.26 -43.42
C HIS A 232 6.79 17.68 -43.73
N ARG A 233 7.52 18.70 -43.26
CA ARG A 233 7.21 20.15 -43.36
C ARG A 233 6.19 20.73 -42.39
N THR A 234 5.59 19.94 -41.50
CA THR A 234 4.80 20.52 -40.38
C THR A 234 5.73 21.35 -39.50
N ARG A 235 5.29 22.55 -39.13
CA ARG A 235 6.03 23.48 -38.28
C ARG A 235 5.32 23.59 -36.94
N VAL A 236 5.84 22.83 -35.96
CA VAL A 236 5.25 22.65 -34.64
C VAL A 236 5.71 23.77 -33.72
N PHE A 237 4.78 24.57 -33.22
CA PHE A 237 5.07 25.65 -32.27
C PHE A 237 5.30 25.09 -30.86
N ASP A 238 6.51 25.24 -30.33
CA ASP A 238 6.92 24.71 -29.02
C ASP A 238 6.49 25.65 -27.88
N PHE A 239 5.19 25.71 -27.65
CA PHE A 239 4.60 26.53 -26.59
C PHE A 239 4.70 25.91 -25.19
N VAL A 240 4.76 24.58 -25.10
CA VAL A 240 4.59 23.85 -23.85
C VAL A 240 5.86 23.92 -23.01
N SER A 241 5.73 24.12 -21.69
CA SER A 241 6.86 24.09 -20.77
C SER A 241 7.49 22.69 -20.69
N TYR A 242 8.82 22.63 -20.60
CA TYR A 242 9.61 21.38 -20.54
C TYR A 242 9.41 20.57 -19.26
N ASN A 243 8.68 21.12 -18.28
CA ASN A 243 8.26 20.39 -17.09
C ASN A 243 7.02 19.51 -17.31
N PHE A 244 6.36 19.62 -18.47
CA PHE A 244 5.20 18.81 -18.82
C PHE A 244 5.57 17.75 -19.86
N ASP A 245 5.00 16.55 -19.69
CA ASP A 245 5.11 15.39 -20.58
C ASP A 245 4.80 15.69 -22.06
N ILE A 246 3.85 16.59 -22.33
CA ILE A 246 3.51 17.05 -23.69
C ILE A 246 4.71 17.69 -24.42
N SER A 247 5.67 18.27 -23.70
CA SER A 247 6.88 18.79 -24.36
C SER A 247 7.66 17.67 -25.03
N TRP A 248 7.83 16.53 -24.36
CA TRP A 248 8.51 15.36 -24.91
C TRP A 248 7.77 14.79 -26.11
N SER A 249 6.43 14.74 -26.07
CA SER A 249 5.66 14.31 -27.23
C SER A 249 5.85 15.27 -28.41
N ASN A 250 5.79 16.59 -28.19
CA ASN A 250 6.02 17.56 -29.26
C ASN A 250 7.43 17.42 -29.85
N HIS A 251 8.47 17.25 -29.03
CA HIS A 251 9.84 17.10 -29.51
C HIS A 251 10.03 15.80 -30.28
N LEU A 252 9.75 14.67 -29.64
CA LEU A 252 9.97 13.35 -30.21
C LEU A 252 9.13 13.18 -31.46
N GLN A 253 7.83 13.49 -31.43
CA GLN A 253 6.95 13.33 -32.57
C GLN A 253 7.30 14.28 -33.72
N THR A 254 7.80 15.48 -33.44
CA THR A 254 8.24 16.40 -34.51
C THR A 254 9.48 15.89 -35.22
N LEU A 255 10.47 15.45 -34.45
CA LEU A 255 11.73 14.93 -34.99
C LEU A 255 11.54 13.59 -35.68
N ILE A 256 10.72 12.73 -35.07
CA ILE A 256 10.21 11.50 -35.66
C ILE A 256 9.49 11.85 -36.95
N SER A 257 8.59 12.82 -37.02
CA SER A 257 7.79 13.02 -38.24
C SER A 257 8.47 13.78 -39.40
N GLY A 258 9.75 14.15 -39.29
CA GLY A 258 10.43 15.04 -40.24
C GLY A 258 9.88 16.48 -40.24
N GLY A 259 9.26 16.89 -39.12
CA GLY A 259 8.73 18.22 -38.89
C GLY A 259 9.81 19.20 -38.39
N CYS A 260 9.47 20.49 -38.33
CA CYS A 260 10.32 21.53 -37.77
C CYS A 260 9.78 21.97 -36.42
N LEU A 261 10.54 21.74 -35.35
CA LEU A 261 10.22 22.26 -34.03
C LEU A 261 10.59 23.75 -33.98
N CYS A 262 9.60 24.61 -33.74
CA CYS A 262 9.76 26.06 -33.73
C CYS A 262 9.73 26.56 -32.29
N ILE A 263 10.91 26.85 -31.73
CA ILE A 263 11.08 27.22 -30.32
C ILE A 263 11.00 28.75 -30.16
N PRO A 264 9.90 29.33 -29.62
CA PRO A 264 9.81 30.75 -29.32
C PRO A 264 10.71 31.13 -28.15
N SER A 265 11.17 32.38 -28.13
CA SER A 265 11.82 32.95 -26.95
C SER A 265 10.85 32.95 -25.75
N GLU A 266 11.37 32.90 -24.52
CA GLU A 266 10.52 32.97 -23.32
C GLU A 266 9.65 34.24 -23.27
N SER A 267 10.17 35.36 -23.79
CA SER A 267 9.41 36.60 -23.91
C SER A 267 8.24 36.47 -24.89
N ASP A 268 8.50 35.90 -26.06
CA ASP A 268 7.48 35.67 -27.09
C ASP A 268 6.40 34.69 -26.62
N ARG A 269 6.82 33.61 -25.94
CA ARG A 269 5.90 32.60 -25.38
C ARG A 269 4.94 33.19 -24.33
N ARG A 270 5.37 34.22 -23.59
CA ARG A 270 4.56 34.88 -22.56
C ARG A 270 3.71 36.03 -23.10
N ASN A 271 4.25 36.80 -24.03
CA ASN A 271 3.69 38.12 -24.37
C ASN A 271 3.16 38.22 -25.82
N ASP A 272 3.63 37.39 -26.76
CA ASP A 272 3.30 37.50 -28.18
C ASP A 272 3.21 36.12 -28.87
N ILE A 273 2.31 35.27 -28.35
CA ILE A 273 2.10 33.91 -28.89
C ILE A 273 1.72 33.95 -30.39
N PRO A 274 0.72 34.73 -30.84
CA PRO A 274 0.33 34.75 -32.25
C PRO A 274 1.43 35.32 -33.15
N GLY A 275 2.12 36.39 -32.72
CA GLY A 275 3.18 36.99 -33.51
C GLY A 275 4.37 36.05 -33.68
N ALA A 276 4.78 35.33 -32.63
CA ALA A 276 5.84 34.34 -32.71
C ALA A 276 5.46 33.16 -33.61
N PHE A 277 4.24 32.62 -33.45
CA PHE A 277 3.70 31.57 -34.29
C PHE A 277 3.76 31.94 -35.78
N ASN A 278 3.33 33.16 -36.11
CA ASN A 278 3.32 33.67 -37.50
C ASN A 278 4.73 33.94 -38.04
N ARG A 279 5.61 34.58 -37.26
CA ARG A 279 7.03 34.82 -37.66
C ARG A 279 7.74 33.51 -37.95
N MET A 280 7.47 32.50 -37.15
CA MET A 280 8.02 31.15 -37.33
C MET A 280 7.25 30.33 -38.36
N SER A 281 6.22 30.87 -39.02
CA SER A 281 5.41 30.18 -40.03
C SER A 281 4.88 28.83 -39.55
N CYS A 282 4.45 28.74 -38.29
CA CYS A 282 3.95 27.50 -37.72
C CYS A 282 2.57 27.14 -38.31
N ASP A 283 2.23 25.84 -38.33
CA ASP A 283 0.94 25.32 -38.78
C ASP A 283 0.32 24.30 -37.82
N TYR A 284 1.05 23.90 -36.78
CA TYR A 284 0.62 23.02 -35.71
C TYR A 284 0.96 23.63 -34.33
N THR A 285 0.05 23.48 -33.36
CA THR A 285 0.35 23.78 -31.95
C THR A 285 -0.49 22.91 -31.01
N TYR A 286 0.02 22.71 -29.80
CA TYR A 286 -0.75 22.20 -28.67
C TYR A 286 -1.03 23.33 -27.68
N PHE A 287 -2.29 23.53 -27.33
CA PHE A 287 -2.70 24.47 -26.28
C PHE A 287 -3.61 23.79 -25.27
N THR A 288 -3.50 24.17 -23.98
CA THR A 288 -4.60 23.85 -23.08
C THR A 288 -5.84 24.66 -23.50
N PRO A 289 -7.06 24.18 -23.24
CA PRO A 289 -8.28 24.93 -23.48
C PRO A 289 -8.26 26.37 -22.94
N SER A 290 -7.65 26.62 -21.77
CA SER A 290 -7.46 27.98 -21.23
C SER A 290 -6.64 28.89 -22.13
N VAL A 291 -5.55 28.39 -22.71
CA VAL A 291 -4.71 29.15 -23.63
C VAL A 291 -5.43 29.35 -24.96
N ALA A 292 -6.06 28.31 -25.50
CA ALA A 292 -6.87 28.45 -26.71
C ALA A 292 -8.03 29.45 -26.53
N ARG A 293 -8.56 29.62 -25.30
CA ARG A 293 -9.59 30.61 -24.99
C ARG A 293 -9.08 32.04 -25.02
N SER A 294 -7.87 32.31 -24.52
CA SER A 294 -7.31 33.66 -24.44
C SER A 294 -6.84 34.23 -25.78
N LEU A 295 -6.66 33.37 -26.78
CA LEU A 295 -6.23 33.75 -28.12
C LEU A 295 -7.42 34.00 -29.04
N GLU A 296 -7.20 34.89 -30.02
CA GLU A 296 -8.18 35.18 -31.06
C GLU A 296 -7.80 34.44 -32.35
N PRO A 297 -8.64 33.52 -32.87
CA PRO A 297 -8.29 32.65 -34.00
C PRO A 297 -7.78 33.41 -35.25
N SER A 298 -8.35 34.58 -35.54
CA SER A 298 -7.95 35.43 -36.67
C SER A 298 -6.49 35.89 -36.63
N THR A 299 -5.87 35.90 -35.46
CA THR A 299 -4.46 36.29 -35.28
C THR A 299 -3.47 35.18 -35.63
N MET A 300 -3.94 33.94 -35.86
CA MET A 300 -3.12 32.78 -36.25
C MET A 300 -3.65 32.14 -37.54
N PRO A 301 -3.63 32.86 -38.68
CA PRO A 301 -4.22 32.39 -39.94
C PRO A 301 -3.48 31.18 -40.56
N GLY A 302 -2.23 30.96 -40.17
CA GLY A 302 -1.41 29.82 -40.61
C GLY A 302 -1.76 28.50 -39.94
N LEU A 303 -2.52 28.52 -38.85
CA LEU A 303 -2.85 27.31 -38.09
C LEU A 303 -3.68 26.33 -38.94
N ARG A 304 -3.25 25.07 -39.00
CA ARG A 304 -3.92 23.98 -39.71
C ARG A 304 -4.36 22.87 -38.77
N THR A 305 -3.60 22.62 -37.71
CA THR A 305 -3.93 21.61 -36.70
C THR A 305 -3.77 22.19 -35.31
N LEU A 306 -4.85 22.16 -34.52
CA LEU A 306 -4.85 22.54 -33.12
C LEU A 306 -5.07 21.31 -32.24
N ALA A 307 -4.06 20.94 -31.46
CA ALA A 307 -4.22 19.93 -30.42
C ALA A 307 -4.58 20.59 -29.08
N MET A 308 -5.49 19.98 -28.34
CA MET A 308 -5.93 20.43 -27.02
C MET A 308 -6.03 19.28 -26.03
N GLY A 309 -5.67 19.52 -24.79
CA GLY A 309 -5.77 18.54 -23.70
C GLY A 309 -5.35 19.13 -22.36
N GLY A 310 -5.30 18.29 -21.33
CA GLY A 310 -4.94 18.69 -19.96
C GLY A 310 -6.06 19.42 -19.19
N GLU A 311 -7.11 19.89 -19.87
CA GLU A 311 -8.32 20.45 -19.26
C GLU A 311 -9.58 19.95 -20.00
N PRO A 312 -10.78 20.04 -19.39
CA PRO A 312 -12.03 19.71 -20.06
C PRO A 312 -12.28 20.61 -21.30
N ILE A 313 -12.47 19.99 -22.46
CA ILE A 313 -12.65 20.68 -23.74
C ILE A 313 -14.15 20.90 -24.01
N GLN A 314 -14.54 22.14 -24.29
CA GLN A 314 -15.91 22.50 -24.62
C GLN A 314 -16.09 22.68 -26.13
N ASN A 315 -17.24 22.27 -26.66
CA ASN A 315 -17.60 22.41 -28.06
C ASN A 315 -17.54 23.87 -28.55
N LYS A 316 -17.96 24.82 -27.69
CA LYS A 316 -17.85 26.26 -27.98
C LYS A 316 -16.42 26.71 -28.29
N GLU A 317 -15.40 26.04 -27.76
CA GLU A 317 -14.00 26.34 -28.05
C GLU A 317 -13.60 25.78 -29.40
N VAL A 318 -13.98 24.53 -29.68
CA VAL A 318 -13.78 23.88 -30.98
C VAL A 318 -14.41 24.71 -32.10
N ALA A 319 -15.64 25.22 -31.88
CA ALA A 319 -16.37 26.03 -32.85
C ALA A 319 -15.72 27.38 -33.19
N ARG A 320 -14.81 27.90 -32.34
CA ARG A 320 -14.11 29.18 -32.59
C ARG A 320 -12.99 29.04 -33.63
N TRP A 321 -12.34 27.89 -33.69
CA TRP A 321 -11.13 27.67 -34.50
C TRP A 321 -11.46 27.14 -35.90
N THR A 322 -12.34 27.84 -36.62
CA THR A 322 -12.86 27.40 -37.93
C THR A 322 -11.82 27.34 -39.05
N GLN A 323 -10.69 28.03 -38.88
CA GLN A 323 -9.58 28.01 -39.84
C GLN A 323 -8.64 26.81 -39.67
N ALA A 324 -8.72 26.09 -38.54
CA ALA A 324 -7.99 24.84 -38.36
C ALA A 324 -8.72 23.72 -39.10
N ASN A 325 -7.99 23.01 -39.97
CA ASN A 325 -8.52 21.86 -40.69
C ASN A 325 -8.76 20.65 -39.76
N ASN A 326 -7.95 20.56 -38.70
CA ASN A 326 -8.04 19.50 -37.71
C ASN A 326 -7.99 20.10 -36.32
N ILE A 327 -8.92 19.69 -35.46
CA ILE A 327 -8.87 19.98 -34.03
C ILE A 327 -8.81 18.64 -33.31
N ILE A 328 -7.78 18.42 -32.51
CA ILE A 328 -7.50 17.12 -31.88
C ILE A 328 -7.63 17.27 -30.37
N GLY A 329 -8.50 16.48 -29.76
CA GLY A 329 -8.59 16.31 -28.31
C GLY A 329 -7.65 15.20 -27.86
N ILE A 330 -6.87 15.48 -26.83
CA ILE A 330 -5.90 14.56 -26.24
C ILE A 330 -6.19 14.43 -24.75
N TYR A 331 -6.30 13.19 -24.27
CA TYR A 331 -6.43 12.89 -22.86
C TYR A 331 -5.43 11.80 -22.45
N GLY A 332 -4.78 11.99 -21.31
CA GLY A 332 -3.86 11.04 -20.70
C GLY A 332 -3.18 11.66 -19.48
N PRO A 333 -3.05 10.94 -18.36
CA PRO A 333 -2.21 11.36 -17.25
C PRO A 333 -0.72 11.13 -17.57
N ALA A 334 0.17 11.81 -16.84
CA ALA A 334 1.62 11.65 -17.00
C ALA A 334 2.07 10.21 -16.70
N GLU A 335 1.36 9.52 -15.82
CA GLU A 335 1.54 8.11 -15.48
C GLU A 335 1.23 7.15 -16.64
N CYS A 336 0.66 7.62 -17.76
CA CYS A 336 0.27 6.80 -18.91
C CYS A 336 0.96 7.22 -20.21
N ALA A 337 2.22 7.67 -20.12
CA ALA A 337 3.03 8.05 -21.27
C ALA A 337 2.35 9.11 -22.15
N GLN A 338 1.93 10.22 -21.52
CA GLN A 338 1.41 11.45 -22.10
C GLN A 338 -0.01 11.40 -22.70
N ALA A 339 -0.37 10.38 -23.48
CA ALA A 339 -1.70 10.31 -24.08
C ALA A 339 -2.24 8.89 -24.09
N LEU A 340 -3.42 8.76 -23.48
CA LEU A 340 -4.23 7.56 -23.47
C LEU A 340 -5.20 7.54 -24.66
N SER A 341 -5.74 8.70 -25.06
CA SER A 341 -6.72 8.79 -26.14
C SER A 341 -6.51 10.04 -26.99
N PHE A 342 -6.84 9.88 -28.28
CA PHE A 342 -6.81 10.93 -29.29
C PHE A 342 -8.13 10.94 -30.04
N MET A 343 -8.70 12.12 -30.28
CA MET A 343 -9.97 12.24 -30.97
C MET A 343 -10.04 13.48 -31.84
N HIS A 344 -10.61 13.35 -33.03
CA HIS A 344 -10.96 14.52 -33.84
C HIS A 344 -12.19 15.22 -33.26
N LEU A 345 -12.05 16.51 -32.97
CA LEU A 345 -13.09 17.37 -32.41
C LEU A 345 -13.79 18.14 -33.53
N GLY A 346 -15.13 18.09 -33.54
CA GLY A 346 -15.98 18.84 -34.45
C GLY A 346 -17.07 19.62 -33.69
N GLN A 347 -17.86 20.40 -34.42
CA GLN A 347 -18.95 21.22 -33.86
C GLN A 347 -20.11 20.40 -33.27
N GLU A 348 -20.18 19.10 -33.53
CA GLU A 348 -21.17 18.21 -32.92
C GLU A 348 -20.59 17.32 -31.82
N THR A 349 -19.28 17.44 -31.53
CA THR A 349 -18.64 16.62 -30.49
C THR A 349 -19.19 17.00 -29.12
N ARG A 350 -19.59 15.99 -28.33
CA ARG A 350 -20.08 16.19 -26.96
C ARG A 350 -18.99 16.85 -26.10
N ASN A 351 -19.40 17.79 -25.24
CA ASN A 351 -18.47 18.43 -24.29
C ASN A 351 -17.78 17.37 -23.42
N ASN A 352 -16.50 17.61 -23.10
CA ASN A 352 -15.68 16.75 -22.24
C ASN A 352 -15.53 15.30 -22.73
N HIS A 353 -15.86 15.03 -24.01
CA HIS A 353 -15.64 13.71 -24.57
C HIS A 353 -14.14 13.52 -24.85
N VAL A 354 -13.57 12.44 -24.31
CA VAL A 354 -12.12 12.15 -24.40
C VAL A 354 -11.82 11.04 -25.41
N GLY A 355 -12.82 10.45 -26.04
CA GLY A 355 -12.66 9.39 -27.04
C GLY A 355 -12.33 8.02 -26.43
N HIS A 356 -11.71 7.17 -27.25
CA HIS A 356 -11.33 5.80 -26.89
C HIS A 356 -9.82 5.68 -26.65
N SER A 357 -9.45 4.77 -25.75
CA SER A 357 -8.05 4.47 -25.46
C SER A 357 -7.31 3.93 -26.68
N TYR A 358 -6.04 4.31 -26.80
CA TYR A 358 -5.10 3.83 -27.80
C TYR A 358 -3.84 3.30 -27.11
N GLY A 359 -3.48 2.04 -27.41
CA GLY A 359 -2.28 1.41 -26.84
C GLY A 359 -2.44 0.88 -25.41
N ALA A 360 -3.62 1.04 -24.79
CA ALA A 360 -3.96 0.48 -23.49
C ALA A 360 -5.43 0.09 -23.42
N THR A 361 -5.72 -0.86 -22.53
CA THR A 361 -7.06 -1.24 -22.14
C THR A 361 -7.57 -0.25 -21.10
N THR A 362 -8.82 0.20 -21.26
CA THR A 362 -9.48 1.07 -20.27
C THR A 362 -10.72 0.40 -19.73
N TRP A 363 -10.85 0.42 -18.41
CA TRP A 363 -11.95 -0.16 -17.67
C TRP A 363 -12.68 0.95 -16.91
N MET A 364 -14.00 0.95 -16.99
CA MET A 364 -14.84 1.80 -16.14
C MET A 364 -15.21 0.98 -14.92
N VAL A 365 -14.72 1.37 -13.75
CA VAL A 365 -14.89 0.64 -12.49
C VAL A 365 -15.69 1.44 -11.47
N GLN A 366 -16.33 0.75 -10.54
CA GLN A 366 -17.12 1.40 -9.50
C GLN A 366 -16.21 2.21 -8.57
N PRO A 367 -16.53 3.47 -8.25
CA PRO A 367 -15.71 4.28 -7.34
C PRO A 367 -15.51 3.59 -5.99
N GLY A 368 -14.25 3.36 -5.59
CA GLY A 368 -13.92 2.66 -4.34
C GLY A 368 -13.93 1.13 -4.42
N SER A 369 -14.20 0.55 -5.59
CA SER A 369 -14.19 -0.91 -5.84
C SER A 369 -13.55 -1.20 -7.21
N PRO A 370 -12.22 -1.07 -7.34
CA PRO A 370 -11.52 -1.16 -8.62
C PRO A 370 -11.64 -2.54 -9.30
N GLU A 371 -12.01 -3.58 -8.56
CA GLU A 371 -12.25 -4.93 -9.05
C GLU A 371 -13.62 -5.12 -9.72
N ARG A 372 -14.47 -4.07 -9.75
CA ARG A 372 -15.84 -4.15 -10.27
C ARG A 372 -16.11 -3.18 -11.38
N LEU A 373 -16.60 -3.70 -12.51
CA LEU A 373 -17.01 -2.89 -13.64
C LEU A 373 -18.28 -2.09 -13.32
N ALA A 374 -18.26 -0.83 -13.72
CA ALA A 374 -19.42 0.06 -13.72
C ALA A 374 -20.28 -0.20 -14.97
N ALA A 375 -21.59 0.04 -14.86
CA ALA A 375 -22.49 -0.08 -15.99
C ALA A 375 -22.29 1.09 -16.98
N ILE A 376 -22.45 0.84 -18.28
CA ILE A 376 -22.24 1.89 -19.28
C ILE A 376 -23.27 3.01 -19.07
N GLY A 377 -22.77 4.26 -19.00
CA GLY A 377 -23.59 5.44 -18.78
C GLY A 377 -23.66 5.92 -17.32
N THR A 378 -23.03 5.22 -16.37
CA THR A 378 -22.89 5.68 -14.98
C THR A 378 -21.60 6.48 -14.77
N VAL A 379 -21.53 7.24 -13.68
CA VAL A 379 -20.25 7.76 -13.17
C VAL A 379 -19.39 6.58 -12.72
N ALA A 380 -18.12 6.59 -13.09
CA ALA A 380 -17.18 5.52 -12.79
C ALA A 380 -15.77 6.09 -12.60
N GLU A 381 -14.91 5.33 -11.96
CA GLU A 381 -13.47 5.53 -11.95
C GLU A 381 -12.86 4.89 -13.20
N LEU A 382 -11.87 5.55 -13.81
CA LEU A 382 -11.19 5.05 -15.00
C LEU A 382 -9.94 4.28 -14.58
N ALA A 383 -9.97 2.96 -14.74
CA ALA A 383 -8.80 2.11 -14.57
C ALA A 383 -8.12 1.86 -15.92
N ILE A 384 -6.79 1.96 -15.95
CA ILE A 384 -5.98 1.81 -17.16
C ILE A 384 -5.11 0.57 -16.96
N GLU A 385 -5.03 -0.28 -17.98
CA GLU A 385 -4.22 -1.49 -18.01
C GLU A 385 -3.47 -1.54 -19.35
N GLY A 386 -2.16 -1.67 -19.32
CA GLY A 386 -1.37 -1.84 -20.55
C GLY A 386 0.01 -1.23 -20.48
N SER A 387 0.75 -1.31 -21.58
CA SER A 387 2.14 -0.89 -21.68
C SER A 387 2.35 0.63 -21.66
N THR A 388 1.28 1.43 -21.73
CA THR A 388 1.38 2.89 -21.60
C THR A 388 1.60 3.32 -20.16
N ILE A 389 1.31 2.46 -19.18
CA ILE A 389 1.49 2.77 -17.76
C ILE A 389 2.98 2.86 -17.47
N VAL A 390 3.43 4.04 -17.07
CA VAL A 390 4.78 4.29 -16.61
C VAL A 390 4.96 3.57 -15.29
N TYR A 391 5.77 2.51 -15.29
CA TYR A 391 6.25 1.90 -14.07
C TYR A 391 7.09 2.95 -13.33
N ARG A 392 6.54 3.56 -12.26
CA ARG A 392 7.39 4.25 -11.28
C ARG A 392 8.18 3.19 -10.53
N SER A 393 9.24 2.66 -11.13
CA SER A 393 10.39 2.25 -10.35
C SER A 393 11.07 3.52 -9.89
N THR A 394 10.60 4.10 -8.79
CA THR A 394 11.58 4.74 -7.90
C THR A 394 12.65 3.67 -7.68
N PRO A 395 13.92 3.91 -8.03
CA PRO A 395 14.92 2.87 -7.87
C PRO A 395 14.86 2.41 -6.42
N LEU A 396 14.67 1.10 -6.21
CA LEU A 396 14.53 0.51 -4.88
C LEU A 396 15.75 0.75 -3.99
N ILE A 397 16.85 1.24 -4.57
CA ILE A 397 18.15 1.49 -3.95
C ILE A 397 18.64 2.86 -4.43
N GLU A 398 19.22 3.65 -3.53
CA GLU A 398 19.94 4.86 -3.92
C GLU A 398 21.31 4.53 -4.51
N GLY A 399 21.47 4.68 -5.83
CA GLY A 399 22.73 4.43 -6.52
C GLY A 399 22.54 3.91 -7.94
N ALA A 400 23.65 3.72 -8.66
CA ALA A 400 23.64 3.07 -9.97
C ALA A 400 23.49 1.54 -9.80
N LEU A 401 22.80 0.85 -10.71
CA LEU A 401 22.71 -0.63 -10.73
C LEU A 401 24.10 -1.30 -10.66
N GLU A 402 25.13 -0.65 -11.21
CA GLU A 402 26.52 -1.09 -11.19
C GLU A 402 27.11 -1.20 -9.77
N SER A 403 26.52 -0.55 -8.77
CA SER A 403 26.98 -0.64 -7.40
C SER A 403 26.50 -1.90 -6.66
N ILE A 404 25.62 -2.71 -7.24
CA ILE A 404 25.10 -3.93 -6.61
C ILE A 404 26.08 -5.09 -6.83
N LYS A 405 26.55 -5.69 -5.72
CA LYS A 405 27.43 -6.86 -5.71
C LYS A 405 26.65 -8.17 -5.72
N ASP A 406 25.59 -8.26 -4.92
CA ASP A 406 24.76 -9.46 -4.80
C ASP A 406 23.37 -9.11 -4.24
N VAL A 407 22.39 -9.99 -4.47
CA VAL A 407 21.04 -9.90 -3.88
C VAL A 407 20.67 -11.25 -3.29
N ILE A 408 20.54 -11.29 -1.97
CA ILE A 408 20.31 -12.53 -1.21
C ILE A 408 19.07 -12.38 -0.32
N PRO A 409 18.37 -13.49 0.00
CA PRO A 409 17.21 -13.44 0.88
C PRO A 409 17.56 -12.88 2.27
N ALA A 410 16.70 -12.03 2.84
CA ALA A 410 16.77 -11.72 4.27
C ALA A 410 16.36 -12.95 5.09
N THR A 411 16.96 -13.11 6.27
CA THR A 411 16.54 -14.13 7.24
C THR A 411 15.30 -13.66 8.00
N ASP A 412 14.49 -14.56 8.57
CA ASP A 412 13.27 -14.22 9.31
C ASP A 412 13.57 -13.26 10.49
N PHE A 413 14.72 -13.43 11.18
CA PHE A 413 15.18 -12.53 12.22
C PHE A 413 15.51 -11.13 11.66
N GLN A 414 16.13 -11.08 10.48
CA GLN A 414 16.33 -9.80 9.79
C GLN A 414 14.99 -9.19 9.35
N GLU A 415 14.04 -9.96 8.82
CA GLU A 415 12.71 -9.45 8.43
C GLU A 415 12.01 -8.82 9.63
N GLN A 416 11.95 -9.51 10.77
CA GLN A 416 11.38 -8.95 11.99
C GLN A 416 12.14 -7.71 12.46
N SER A 417 13.48 -7.74 12.41
CA SER A 417 14.30 -6.59 12.79
C SER A 417 14.10 -5.39 11.85
N ILE A 418 13.84 -5.62 10.56
CA ILE A 418 13.51 -4.60 9.55
C ILE A 418 12.10 -4.04 9.80
N MET A 419 11.13 -4.89 10.12
CA MET A 419 9.77 -4.45 10.46
C MET A 419 9.75 -3.61 11.74
N ASP A 420 10.44 -4.06 12.80
CA ASP A 420 10.63 -3.30 14.05
C ASP A 420 11.28 -1.93 13.77
N ALA A 421 12.13 -1.88 12.75
CA ALA A 421 12.82 -0.72 12.25
C ALA A 421 11.95 0.24 11.41
N LEU A 422 10.85 -0.23 10.83
CA LEU A 422 9.97 0.54 9.94
C LEU A 422 8.68 1.01 10.64
N GLN A 423 8.48 0.71 11.93
CA GLN A 423 7.27 1.09 12.66
C GLN A 423 7.03 2.62 12.64
N ASP A 424 5.76 3.01 12.41
CA ASP A 424 5.26 4.39 12.34
C ASP A 424 3.95 4.51 13.17
N PRO A 425 3.77 5.53 14.04
CA PRO A 425 4.73 6.59 14.36
C PRO A 425 6.00 6.06 15.02
N PRO A 426 7.16 6.74 14.85
CA PRO A 426 8.35 6.44 15.63
C PRO A 426 8.02 6.37 17.12
N PRO A 427 8.70 5.50 17.89
CA PRO A 427 10.09 5.08 17.64
C PRO A 427 10.22 3.61 17.18
N GLY A 428 10.71 3.39 15.95
CA GLY A 428 11.20 2.06 15.56
C GLY A 428 12.38 1.63 16.45
N ARG A 429 12.59 0.33 16.65
CA ARG A 429 13.67 -0.18 17.52
C ARG A 429 15.04 -0.09 16.84
N TYR A 430 15.80 0.95 17.15
CA TYR A 430 17.22 1.06 16.79
C TYR A 430 18.05 1.47 17.99
N PRO A 431 19.07 0.68 18.34
CA PRO A 431 20.01 1.07 19.37
C PRO A 431 20.96 2.17 18.88
N HIS A 432 21.15 3.18 19.72
CA HIS A 432 22.25 4.14 19.63
C HIS A 432 23.31 3.76 20.66
N TRP A 433 24.44 3.23 20.17
CA TRP A 433 25.58 2.89 21.00
C TRP A 433 26.46 4.12 21.18
N ILE A 434 26.61 4.56 22.42
CA ILE A 434 27.35 5.77 22.78
C ILE A 434 28.66 5.35 23.46
N PHE A 435 29.77 5.83 22.90
CA PHE A 435 31.11 5.55 23.38
C PHE A 435 31.83 6.85 23.77
N ASP A 436 32.65 6.75 24.81
CA ASP A 436 33.59 7.81 25.18
C ASP A 436 34.77 7.80 24.21
N LEU A 437 35.13 8.99 23.71
CA LEU A 437 36.31 9.16 22.87
C LEU A 437 37.47 9.78 23.68
N PRO A 438 38.72 9.38 23.40
CA PRO A 438 39.90 10.03 23.98
C PRO A 438 39.98 11.53 23.63
N THR A 439 40.58 12.32 24.51
CA THR A 439 40.78 13.77 24.31
C THR A 439 41.70 14.08 23.12
N ASP A 440 42.58 13.16 22.75
CA ASP A 440 43.53 13.26 21.63
C ASP A 440 43.04 12.57 20.35
N VAL A 441 41.73 12.30 20.24
CA VAL A 441 41.14 11.63 19.08
C VAL A 441 41.35 12.44 17.78
N ASP A 442 41.93 11.80 16.78
CA ASP A 442 41.94 12.28 15.40
C ASP A 442 40.59 11.95 14.72
N PHE A 443 39.74 12.97 14.58
CA PHE A 443 38.40 12.84 13.99
C PHE A 443 38.40 12.46 12.51
N SER A 444 39.36 12.97 11.73
CA SER A 444 39.46 12.66 10.29
C SER A 444 39.91 11.22 10.07
N ARG A 445 40.79 10.73 10.95
CA ARG A 445 41.20 9.33 10.98
C ARG A 445 40.05 8.41 11.41
N LEU A 446 39.22 8.85 12.36
CA LEU A 446 38.04 8.10 12.80
C LEU A 446 36.99 7.99 11.69
N GLU A 447 36.69 9.08 10.99
CA GLU A 447 35.78 9.09 9.84
C GLU A 447 36.22 8.09 8.76
N ARG A 448 37.51 8.14 8.39
CA ARG A 448 38.07 7.18 7.42
C ARG A 448 38.02 5.74 7.93
N ALA A 449 38.24 5.52 9.23
CA ALA A 449 38.16 4.19 9.83
C ALA A 449 36.73 3.63 9.76
N CYS A 450 35.71 4.46 10.00
CA CYS A 450 34.30 4.11 9.84
C CYS A 450 33.94 3.71 8.39
N GLU A 451 34.45 4.46 7.40
CA GLU A 451 34.24 4.13 5.98
C GLU A 451 34.88 2.79 5.60
N ILE A 452 36.11 2.53 6.05
CA ILE A 452 36.79 1.25 5.80
C ILE A 452 36.05 0.11 6.51
N LEU A 453 35.58 0.31 7.76
CA LEU A 453 34.85 -0.69 8.53
C LEU A 453 33.57 -1.14 7.82
N ILE A 454 32.74 -0.20 7.36
CA ILE A 454 31.49 -0.52 6.65
C ILE A 454 31.76 -1.35 5.41
N ASN A 455 32.84 -1.04 4.69
CA ASN A 455 33.19 -1.73 3.45
C ASN A 455 33.98 -3.02 3.69
N HIS A 456 34.40 -3.30 4.93
CA HIS A 456 35.12 -4.52 5.31
C HIS A 456 34.17 -5.70 5.55
N PHE A 457 33.01 -5.46 6.17
CA PHE A 457 32.01 -6.50 6.46
C PHE A 457 30.80 -6.38 5.53
N ASP A 458 30.53 -7.44 4.77
CA ASP A 458 29.44 -7.46 3.77
C ASP A 458 28.07 -6.98 4.33
N ILE A 459 27.75 -7.37 5.56
CA ILE A 459 26.48 -7.01 6.21
C ILE A 459 26.35 -5.51 6.52
N LEU A 460 27.46 -4.79 6.71
CA LEU A 460 27.44 -3.37 7.07
C LEU A 460 27.24 -2.46 5.84
N HIS A 461 27.64 -2.90 4.65
CA HIS A 461 27.31 -2.22 3.39
C HIS A 461 26.06 -2.78 2.69
N THR A 462 25.26 -3.58 3.40
CA THR A 462 23.99 -4.12 2.89
C THR A 462 22.84 -3.15 3.15
N VAL A 463 21.95 -3.00 2.17
CA VAL A 463 20.65 -2.32 2.33
C VAL A 463 19.50 -3.30 2.13
N PHE A 464 18.33 -2.99 2.66
CA PHE A 464 17.16 -3.87 2.60
C PHE A 464 16.10 -3.33 1.66
N VAL A 465 15.50 -4.20 0.84
CA VAL A 465 14.39 -3.85 -0.05
C VAL A 465 13.27 -4.87 0.11
N GLN A 466 12.03 -4.46 -0.17
CA GLN A 466 10.88 -5.35 -0.17
C GLN A 466 10.44 -5.61 -1.62
N ALA A 467 10.39 -6.88 -2.01
CA ALA A 467 9.94 -7.31 -3.32
C ALA A 467 9.29 -8.69 -3.23
N GLU A 468 8.23 -8.92 -4.01
CA GLU A 468 7.49 -10.21 -4.04
C GLU A 468 6.99 -10.67 -2.66
N GLY A 469 6.62 -9.71 -1.78
CA GLY A 469 6.07 -10.02 -0.46
C GLY A 469 7.08 -10.45 0.60
N ARG A 470 8.39 -10.30 0.34
CA ARG A 470 9.48 -10.63 1.28
C ARG A 470 10.57 -9.57 1.30
N PHE A 471 11.46 -9.61 2.29
CA PHE A 471 12.62 -8.74 2.34
C PHE A 471 13.85 -9.39 1.69
N TRP A 472 14.65 -8.55 1.03
CA TRP A 472 15.89 -8.92 0.37
C TRP A 472 17.03 -8.06 0.88
N GLN A 473 18.19 -8.68 1.00
CA GLN A 473 19.47 -8.05 1.27
C GLN A 473 20.12 -7.70 -0.06
N VAL A 474 20.43 -6.42 -0.26
CA VAL A 474 21.19 -5.94 -1.42
C VAL A 474 22.57 -5.56 -0.93
N LEU A 475 23.57 -6.35 -1.32
CA LEU A 475 24.96 -6.08 -1.00
C LEU A 475 25.51 -5.07 -2.00
N LEU A 476 26.10 -3.99 -1.48
CA LEU A 476 26.72 -2.97 -2.32
C LEU A 476 28.22 -3.23 -2.45
N SER A 477 28.77 -2.97 -3.63
CA SER A 477 30.21 -3.01 -3.92
C SER A 477 31.01 -2.01 -3.06
N GLY A 478 30.36 -0.93 -2.66
CA GLY A 478 30.86 0.00 -1.65
C GLY A 478 29.73 0.91 -1.17
N LEU A 479 29.79 1.31 0.09
CA LEU A 479 28.87 2.24 0.71
C LEU A 479 29.65 3.32 1.44
N LYS A 480 29.33 4.58 1.16
CA LYS A 480 29.81 5.69 1.98
C LYS A 480 28.84 5.90 3.16
N PRO A 481 29.26 5.70 4.41
CA PRO A 481 28.41 5.98 5.55
C PRO A 481 27.97 7.43 5.62
N THR A 482 26.83 7.68 6.24
CA THR A 482 26.58 9.01 6.80
C THR A 482 27.37 9.17 8.09
N TYR A 483 28.20 10.21 8.15
CA TYR A 483 29.04 10.56 9.29
C TYR A 483 28.79 12.03 9.63
N ASP A 484 28.18 12.30 10.77
CA ASP A 484 27.91 13.66 11.25
C ASP A 484 28.93 14.07 12.31
N VAL A 485 29.23 15.36 12.33
CA VAL A 485 30.00 16.00 13.39
C VAL A 485 29.16 17.13 13.99
N VAL A 486 28.90 17.04 15.28
CA VAL A 486 28.18 18.04 16.07
C VAL A 486 29.18 18.73 16.99
N ASP A 487 29.16 20.06 17.00
CA ASP A 487 29.93 20.87 17.96
C ASP A 487 29.01 21.26 19.12
N ALA A 488 29.30 20.73 20.31
CA ALA A 488 28.54 20.92 21.53
C ALA A 488 28.92 22.19 22.28
N GLY A 489 30.02 22.88 21.91
CA GLY A 489 30.51 24.02 22.67
C GLY A 489 30.70 23.67 24.16
N GLU A 490 29.99 24.39 25.04
CA GLU A 490 29.98 24.20 26.50
C GLU A 490 28.65 23.62 27.03
N GLU A 491 27.79 23.09 26.15
CA GLU A 491 26.51 22.47 26.56
C GLU A 491 26.71 21.18 27.36
N ASP A 492 25.72 20.80 28.18
CA ASP A 492 25.79 19.52 28.91
C ASP A 492 25.82 18.35 27.92
N LEU A 493 26.94 17.63 27.93
CA LEU A 493 27.22 16.58 26.96
C LEU A 493 26.23 15.41 27.04
N ALA A 494 25.69 15.12 28.23
CA ALA A 494 24.74 14.02 28.42
C ALA A 494 23.35 14.41 27.89
N GLU A 495 22.87 15.61 28.23
CA GLU A 495 21.60 16.13 27.72
C GLU A 495 21.62 16.27 26.19
N LEU A 496 22.69 16.84 25.62
CA LEU A 496 22.84 17.00 24.18
C LEU A 496 22.91 15.64 23.46
N THR A 497 23.68 14.69 23.99
CA THR A 497 23.77 13.34 23.40
C THR A 497 22.41 12.65 23.36
N ASN A 498 21.65 12.74 24.47
CA ASN A 498 20.30 12.18 24.53
C ASN A 498 19.36 12.86 23.52
N SER A 499 19.41 14.20 23.42
CA SER A 499 18.62 14.97 22.47
C SER A 499 18.91 14.58 21.01
N ILE A 500 20.18 14.42 20.65
CA ILE A 500 20.59 13.95 19.30
C ILE A 500 19.99 12.58 18.99
N CYS A 501 20.05 11.65 19.94
CA CYS A 501 19.47 10.31 19.76
C CYS A 501 17.94 10.38 19.63
N GLU A 502 17.25 11.20 20.44
CA GLU A 502 15.80 11.41 20.34
C GLU A 502 15.36 11.94 18.98
N GLU A 503 16.09 12.93 18.45
CA GLU A 503 15.80 13.50 17.14
C GLU A 503 16.06 12.50 16.02
N ASP A 504 17.15 11.73 16.09
CA ASP A 504 17.46 10.76 15.05
C ASP A 504 16.49 9.56 15.05
N ILE A 505 16.00 9.12 16.22
CA ILE A 505 14.94 8.10 16.34
C ILE A 505 13.65 8.53 15.63
N LYS A 506 13.29 9.82 15.68
CA LYS A 506 12.08 10.36 15.03
C LYS A 506 12.16 10.42 13.51
N ARG A 507 13.36 10.26 12.92
CA ARG A 507 13.52 10.28 11.47
C ARG A 507 12.94 8.99 10.87
N PRO A 508 12.11 9.05 9.81
CA PRO A 508 11.59 7.85 9.17
C PRO A 508 12.72 7.03 8.54
N ARG A 509 12.51 5.72 8.43
CA ARG A 509 13.44 4.79 7.81
C ARG A 509 12.90 4.39 6.44
N VAL A 510 13.81 4.27 5.49
CA VAL A 510 13.46 4.06 4.09
C VAL A 510 14.23 2.84 3.60
N LEU A 511 13.50 1.88 3.06
CA LEU A 511 14.09 0.74 2.36
C LEU A 511 14.96 1.23 1.19
N GLY A 512 16.03 0.49 0.88
CA GLY A 512 17.01 0.89 -0.12
C GLY A 512 18.11 1.83 0.36
N ARG A 513 18.05 2.28 1.62
CA ARG A 513 19.06 3.13 2.26
C ARG A 513 19.73 2.40 3.43
N SER A 514 20.95 2.81 3.77
CA SER A 514 21.64 2.26 4.93
C SER A 514 20.96 2.65 6.23
N PHE A 515 20.77 1.67 7.10
CA PHE A 515 20.30 1.90 8.47
C PHE A 515 21.43 2.34 9.41
N ILE A 516 22.70 2.27 8.98
CA ILE A 516 23.86 2.68 9.77
C ILE A 516 24.09 4.18 9.67
N ARG A 517 24.41 4.80 10.81
CA ARG A 517 24.87 6.19 10.87
C ARG A 517 25.88 6.37 11.99
N PHE A 518 26.90 7.17 11.74
CA PHE A 518 27.88 7.59 12.72
C PHE A 518 27.67 9.06 13.08
N ILE A 519 27.76 9.39 14.36
CA ILE A 519 27.66 10.77 14.85
C ILE A 519 28.78 10.99 15.86
N VAL A 520 29.55 12.06 15.69
CA VAL A 520 30.56 12.49 16.64
C VAL A 520 30.11 13.79 17.30
N VAL A 521 30.15 13.82 18.63
CA VAL A 521 29.90 15.03 19.42
C VAL A 521 31.22 15.54 19.97
N LYS A 522 31.62 16.73 19.51
CA LYS A 522 32.81 17.45 19.96
C LYS A 522 32.41 18.40 21.09
N HIS A 523 33.16 18.44 22.17
CA HIS A 523 32.85 19.29 23.32
C HIS A 523 34.09 20.08 23.72
N ALA A 524 33.91 21.30 24.23
CA ALA A 524 35.01 22.21 24.54
C ALA A 524 35.91 21.71 25.68
N SER A 525 35.42 20.84 26.57
CA SER A 525 36.24 20.23 27.64
C SER A 525 37.29 19.22 27.13
N GLY A 526 37.17 18.76 25.88
CA GLY A 526 37.93 17.63 25.34
C GLY A 526 37.28 16.26 25.57
N GLU A 527 36.17 16.20 26.32
CA GLU A 527 35.39 14.97 26.49
C GLU A 527 34.46 14.77 25.29
N HIS A 528 34.80 13.83 24.41
CA HIS A 528 34.09 13.62 23.15
C HIS A 528 33.21 12.37 23.21
N LYS A 529 32.13 12.34 22.41
CA LYS A 529 31.26 11.16 22.26
C LYS A 529 31.22 10.67 20.83
N PHE A 530 31.15 9.35 20.67
CA PHE A 530 30.89 8.68 19.40
C PHE A 530 29.60 7.88 19.50
N ILE A 531 28.66 8.15 18.61
CA ILE A 531 27.35 7.48 18.56
C ILE A 531 27.29 6.65 17.29
N LEU A 532 27.06 5.35 17.44
CA LEU A 532 26.82 4.41 16.35
C LEU A 532 25.37 3.94 16.40
N ARG A 533 24.60 4.35 15.41
CA ARG A 533 23.26 3.84 15.16
C ARG A 533 23.32 2.67 14.18
N ILE A 534 22.72 1.55 14.55
CA ILE A 534 22.71 0.33 13.71
C ILE A 534 21.43 -0.49 14.00
N SER A 535 20.94 -1.27 13.02
CA SER A 535 19.80 -2.18 13.19
C SER A 535 20.24 -3.58 13.60
N HIS A 536 19.44 -4.29 14.42
CA HIS A 536 19.62 -5.73 14.65
C HIS A 536 19.54 -6.56 13.36
N ALA A 537 19.01 -6.02 12.26
CA ALA A 537 19.11 -6.63 10.95
C ALA A 537 20.56 -6.70 10.41
N GLN A 538 21.52 -6.03 11.04
CA GLN A 538 22.91 -5.94 10.60
C GLN A 538 23.94 -6.42 11.64
N PHE A 539 23.56 -6.64 12.91
CA PHE A 539 24.48 -7.12 13.95
C PHE A 539 23.79 -8.00 15.00
N ASP A 540 24.60 -8.76 15.72
CA ASP A 540 24.20 -9.46 16.95
C ASP A 540 25.25 -9.28 18.06
N GLY A 541 24.90 -9.70 19.29
CA GLY A 541 25.79 -9.54 20.44
C GLY A 541 27.11 -10.30 20.36
N PHE A 542 27.17 -11.40 19.58
CA PHE A 542 28.41 -12.18 19.43
C PHE A 542 29.40 -11.48 18.50
N SER A 543 28.93 -10.93 17.38
CA SER A 543 29.78 -10.26 16.38
C SER A 543 30.20 -8.84 16.78
N TRP A 544 29.51 -8.23 17.75
CA TRP A 544 29.73 -6.84 18.13
C TRP A 544 31.17 -6.53 18.57
N GLY A 545 31.77 -7.39 19.41
CA GLY A 545 33.16 -7.22 19.84
C GLY A 545 34.14 -7.21 18.65
N SER A 546 33.91 -8.09 17.66
CA SER A 546 34.75 -8.15 16.46
C SER A 546 34.64 -6.88 15.60
N VAL A 547 33.45 -6.28 15.52
CA VAL A 547 33.24 -5.01 14.80
C VAL A 547 34.05 -3.88 15.44
N LEU A 548 34.02 -3.78 16.77
CA LEU A 548 34.72 -2.73 17.53
C LEU A 548 36.24 -2.93 17.52
N ASP A 549 36.72 -4.16 17.68
CA ASP A 549 38.15 -4.49 17.59
C ASP A 549 38.72 -4.21 16.19
N THR A 550 37.92 -4.46 15.15
CA THR A 550 38.28 -4.15 13.76
C THR A 550 38.33 -2.64 13.55
N LEU A 551 37.34 -1.89 14.03
CA LEU A 551 37.35 -0.42 13.97
C LEU A 551 38.61 0.15 14.63
N TRP A 552 38.98 -0.39 15.80
CA TRP A 552 40.19 0.01 16.51
C TRP A 552 41.47 -0.30 15.74
N SER A 553 41.56 -1.49 15.15
CA SER A 553 42.72 -1.91 14.34
C SER A 553 42.88 -1.03 13.09
N ILE A 554 41.78 -0.73 12.41
CA ILE A 554 41.75 0.19 11.27
C ILE A 554 42.18 1.58 11.72
N TYR A 555 41.63 2.06 12.84
CA TYR A 555 42.00 3.36 13.38
C TYR A 555 43.50 3.39 13.64
N LYS A 556 44.10 2.39 14.30
CA LYS A 556 45.55 2.30 14.53
C LYS A 556 46.42 2.14 13.27
N GLN A 557 45.81 1.90 12.11
CA GLN A 557 46.49 1.57 10.85
C GLN A 557 47.33 0.28 10.98
N ASP A 558 46.87 -0.66 11.81
CA ASP A 558 47.47 -1.98 11.90
C ASP A 558 47.18 -2.74 10.59
N SER A 559 48.20 -3.40 10.01
CA SER A 559 48.07 -4.14 8.74
C SER A 559 48.73 -5.51 8.79
N PRO A 560 48.12 -6.54 8.16
CA PRO A 560 46.84 -6.56 7.42
C PRO A 560 45.62 -6.93 8.29
N LEU A 561 44.44 -6.40 7.94
CA LEU A 561 43.16 -6.80 8.55
C LEU A 561 42.85 -8.27 8.24
N SER A 562 42.31 -9.01 9.22
CA SER A 562 41.92 -10.41 8.97
C SER A 562 40.70 -10.48 8.06
N VAL A 563 40.76 -11.29 7.01
CA VAL A 563 39.60 -11.58 6.16
C VAL A 563 38.81 -12.72 6.81
N GLY A 564 37.68 -12.39 7.45
CA GLY A 564 36.74 -13.36 8.00
C GLY A 564 35.78 -13.93 6.95
N PRO A 565 34.96 -14.92 7.31
CA PRO A 565 33.88 -15.39 6.44
C PRO A 565 32.84 -14.28 6.22
N SER A 566 32.23 -14.27 5.03
CA SER A 566 31.22 -13.27 4.71
C SER A 566 29.81 -13.70 5.11
N PHE A 567 28.94 -12.74 5.39
CA PHE A 567 27.56 -13.03 5.75
C PHE A 567 26.80 -13.74 4.61
N SER A 568 27.11 -13.43 3.35
CA SER A 568 26.55 -14.16 2.19
C SER A 568 26.91 -15.66 2.19
N GLN A 569 28.11 -16.02 2.66
CA GLN A 569 28.50 -17.43 2.82
C GLN A 569 27.65 -18.13 3.88
N TYR A 570 27.32 -17.44 4.98
CA TYR A 570 26.39 -17.91 5.99
C TYR A 570 24.98 -18.11 5.41
N ILE A 571 24.44 -17.13 4.69
CA ILE A 571 23.13 -17.23 4.03
C ILE A 571 23.11 -18.42 3.07
N ALA A 572 24.09 -18.53 2.17
CA ALA A 572 24.18 -19.65 1.24
C ALA A 572 24.31 -21.03 1.94
N TYR A 573 24.90 -21.09 3.14
CA TYR A 573 24.90 -22.31 3.95
C TYR A 573 23.53 -22.60 4.56
N SER A 574 22.86 -21.59 5.13
CA SER A 574 21.52 -21.70 5.71
C SER A 574 20.48 -22.14 4.67
N GLU A 575 20.51 -21.54 3.47
CA GLU A 575 19.65 -21.89 2.34
C GLU A 575 19.76 -23.36 1.96
N ARG A 576 21.01 -23.88 1.86
CA ARG A 576 21.27 -25.29 1.53
C ARG A 576 20.75 -26.26 2.58
N LYS A 577 20.70 -25.84 3.84
CA LYS A 577 20.24 -26.66 4.98
C LYS A 577 18.75 -26.49 5.27
N ARG A 578 18.06 -25.53 4.64
CA ARG A 578 16.66 -25.19 4.93
C ARG A 578 15.73 -26.41 4.91
N GLU A 579 15.74 -27.21 3.85
CA GLU A 579 14.81 -28.35 3.72
C GLU A 579 15.02 -29.44 4.77
N GLU A 580 16.29 -29.75 5.08
CA GLU A 580 16.67 -30.73 6.10
C GLU A 580 16.14 -30.30 7.46
N ILE A 581 16.31 -29.03 7.80
CA ILE A 581 15.92 -28.48 9.10
C ILE A 581 14.41 -28.32 9.20
N GLN A 582 13.72 -27.87 8.15
CA GLN A 582 12.26 -27.83 8.11
C GLN A 582 11.65 -29.22 8.32
N ARG A 583 12.25 -30.27 7.71
CA ARG A 583 11.79 -31.65 7.90
C ARG A 583 11.96 -32.10 9.35
N TYR A 584 13.14 -31.89 9.93
CA TYR A 584 13.40 -32.21 11.33
C TYR A 584 12.42 -31.55 12.29
N ARG A 585 12.10 -30.27 12.05
CA ARG A 585 11.13 -29.52 12.87
C ARG A 585 9.72 -30.04 12.76
N ARG A 586 9.23 -30.32 11.54
CA ARG A 586 7.89 -30.90 11.36
C ARG A 586 7.76 -32.20 12.15
N THR A 587 8.80 -33.02 12.17
CA THR A 587 8.81 -34.25 12.96
C THR A 587 8.82 -33.95 14.47
N ARG A 588 9.67 -33.02 14.95
CA ARG A 588 9.78 -32.73 16.39
C ARG A 588 8.53 -32.06 16.98
N LEU A 589 7.94 -31.12 16.24
CA LEU A 589 6.73 -30.39 16.63
C LEU A 589 5.44 -31.13 16.27
N HIS A 590 5.53 -32.32 15.68
CA HIS A 590 4.34 -33.08 15.34
C HIS A 590 3.50 -33.36 16.59
N GLY A 591 2.25 -32.94 16.57
CA GLY A 591 1.30 -33.12 17.66
C GLY A 591 1.62 -32.31 18.92
N SER A 592 2.45 -31.27 18.85
CA SER A 592 2.62 -30.34 19.97
C SER A 592 1.33 -29.53 20.20
N PRO A 593 1.02 -29.16 21.45
CA PRO A 593 -0.09 -28.25 21.73
C PRO A 593 0.15 -26.90 21.04
N ALA A 594 -0.94 -26.20 20.69
CA ALA A 594 -0.84 -24.81 20.30
C ALA A 594 -0.25 -24.01 21.48
N PRO A 595 0.60 -22.99 21.25
CA PRO A 595 1.08 -22.14 22.32
C PRO A 595 -0.12 -21.59 23.11
N SER A 596 -0.16 -21.86 24.42
CA SER A 596 -1.27 -21.55 25.33
C SER A 596 -1.46 -20.05 25.60
N TRP A 597 -0.77 -19.20 24.83
CA TRP A 597 -0.90 -17.75 24.84
C TRP A 597 -2.14 -17.33 24.04
N LYS A 598 -3.11 -16.72 24.73
CA LYS A 598 -4.30 -16.13 24.10
C LYS A 598 -3.85 -15.04 23.12
N LYS A 599 -3.88 -15.33 21.81
CA LYS A 599 -3.97 -14.25 20.80
C LYS A 599 -5.23 -13.45 21.13
N SER A 600 -5.08 -12.18 21.45
CA SER A 600 -6.20 -11.25 21.34
C SER A 600 -6.73 -11.29 19.91
N ASP A 601 -8.04 -11.08 19.79
CA ASP A 601 -8.80 -11.12 18.55
C ASP A 601 -8.06 -10.39 17.40
N PRO A 602 -8.02 -10.95 16.16
CA PRO A 602 -7.34 -10.33 15.01
C PRO A 602 -7.90 -8.94 14.63
N SER A 603 -8.97 -8.49 15.29
CA SER A 603 -9.58 -7.17 15.19
C SER A 603 -8.80 -6.06 15.92
N THR A 604 -7.82 -6.40 16.76
CA THR A 604 -6.90 -5.41 17.34
C THR A 604 -5.81 -5.05 16.34
N GLU A 605 -5.91 -3.86 15.74
CA GLU A 605 -4.86 -3.27 14.89
C GLU A 605 -3.49 -3.37 15.60
N ASP A 606 -2.51 -4.06 14.99
CA ASP A 606 -1.17 -4.31 15.56
C ASP A 606 -0.47 -3.03 16.06
N GLY A 607 -0.80 -1.87 15.47
CA GLY A 607 -0.32 -0.56 15.90
C GLY A 607 -0.70 -0.17 17.34
N VAL A 608 -1.77 -0.72 17.90
CA VAL A 608 -2.24 -0.42 19.27
C VAL A 608 -1.51 -1.24 20.35
N LEU A 609 -0.91 -2.38 19.97
CA LEU A 609 -0.17 -3.26 20.88
C LEU A 609 1.28 -2.77 21.06
N CYS A 610 1.96 -2.33 20.01
CA CYS A 610 3.35 -1.88 20.03
C CYS A 610 3.60 -0.50 20.69
N ASN A 611 2.62 0.12 21.35
CA ASN A 611 2.82 1.39 22.06
C ASN A 611 3.82 1.22 23.24
N PRO A 612 4.83 2.10 23.38
CA PRO A 612 5.77 2.09 24.52
C PRO A 612 5.10 2.14 25.90
N ASP A 613 3.95 2.81 26.01
CA ASP A 613 3.16 2.87 27.25
C ASP A 613 2.74 1.47 27.71
N ASN A 614 2.61 0.51 26.79
CA ASN A 614 2.23 -0.86 27.12
C ASN A 614 3.40 -1.71 27.62
N ARG A 615 4.65 -1.22 27.61
CA ARG A 615 5.83 -2.00 28.00
C ARG A 615 5.75 -2.41 29.46
N LEU A 616 6.03 -3.70 29.72
CA LEU A 616 6.15 -4.28 31.04
C LEU A 616 7.53 -4.90 31.19
N THR A 617 8.34 -4.38 32.12
CA THR A 617 9.67 -4.91 32.43
C THR A 617 9.80 -5.11 33.92
N ILE A 618 10.21 -6.31 34.35
CA ILE A 618 10.44 -6.63 35.77
C ILE A 618 11.80 -7.32 35.87
N LYS A 619 12.68 -6.79 36.73
CA LYS A 619 13.99 -7.37 37.01
C LYS A 619 14.05 -7.90 38.43
N GLU A 620 14.75 -9.01 38.60
CA GLU A 620 14.94 -9.66 39.87
C GLU A 620 16.32 -10.30 39.94
N THR A 621 17.00 -10.22 41.09
CA THR A 621 18.31 -10.85 41.28
C THR A 621 18.20 -11.97 42.29
N ILE A 622 18.58 -13.19 41.90
CA ILE A 622 18.57 -14.36 42.77
C ILE A 622 20.00 -14.79 43.11
N GLN A 623 20.22 -15.21 44.36
CA GLN A 623 21.49 -15.79 44.79
C GLN A 623 21.49 -17.27 44.42
N MET A 624 22.44 -17.72 43.59
CA MET A 624 22.58 -19.14 43.32
C MET A 624 23.27 -19.82 44.51
N SER A 625 22.69 -20.92 44.99
CA SER A 625 23.22 -21.73 46.09
C SER A 625 24.61 -22.27 45.73
N SER A 626 25.66 -21.78 46.40
CA SER A 626 27.06 -22.20 46.17
C SER A 626 27.38 -23.64 46.64
N GLU A 627 26.46 -24.28 47.37
CA GLU A 627 26.68 -25.57 48.02
C GLU A 627 26.38 -26.80 47.15
N ARG A 628 25.71 -26.64 46.00
CA ARG A 628 25.58 -27.72 45.01
C ARG A 628 26.54 -27.42 43.86
N PRO A 629 27.55 -28.27 43.60
CA PRO A 629 28.29 -28.13 42.35
C PRO A 629 27.29 -28.42 41.23
N LEU A 630 26.84 -27.38 40.53
CA LEU A 630 25.90 -27.46 39.40
C LEU A 630 26.39 -28.45 38.31
N ASN A 631 27.69 -28.77 38.31
CA ASN A 631 28.32 -29.78 37.47
C ASN A 631 28.24 -31.24 37.96
N GLN A 632 27.70 -31.54 39.15
CA GLN A 632 27.65 -32.93 39.68
C GLN A 632 26.82 -33.89 38.81
N HIS A 633 25.98 -33.38 37.91
CA HIS A 633 25.12 -34.16 37.02
C HIS A 633 25.31 -33.83 35.52
N GLY A 634 26.34 -33.08 35.15
CA GLY A 634 26.68 -32.78 33.74
C GLY A 634 25.75 -31.81 33.01
N VAL A 635 24.97 -31.00 33.72
CA VAL A 635 23.98 -30.08 33.11
C VAL A 635 24.37 -28.62 33.36
N SER A 636 24.31 -27.78 32.31
CA SER A 636 24.68 -26.35 32.41
C SER A 636 23.63 -25.53 33.17
N VAL A 637 24.05 -24.40 33.76
CA VAL A 637 23.13 -23.42 34.39
C VAL A 637 22.08 -22.92 33.39
N ALA A 638 22.47 -22.69 32.14
CA ALA A 638 21.53 -22.32 31.08
C ALA A 638 20.45 -23.39 30.85
N THR A 639 20.82 -24.67 30.87
CA THR A 639 19.86 -25.77 30.75
C THR A 639 18.92 -25.85 31.96
N LEU A 640 19.44 -25.62 33.17
CA LEU A 640 18.62 -25.55 34.38
C LEU A 640 17.63 -24.39 34.34
N PHE A 641 18.05 -23.22 33.84
CA PHE A 641 17.17 -22.08 33.63
C PHE A 641 16.01 -22.41 32.68
N HIS A 642 16.29 -22.96 31.49
CA HIS A 642 15.22 -23.36 30.56
C HIS A 642 14.30 -24.44 31.14
N ALA A 643 14.84 -25.36 31.94
CA ALA A 643 14.05 -26.39 32.64
C ALA A 643 13.12 -25.77 33.69
N ALA A 644 13.61 -24.79 34.46
CA ALA A 644 12.80 -24.05 35.42
C ALA A 644 11.69 -23.27 34.72
N CYS A 645 11.98 -22.57 33.61
CA CYS A 645 10.96 -21.89 32.80
C CYS A 645 9.87 -22.86 32.33
N ALA A 646 10.25 -24.02 31.77
CA ALA A 646 9.30 -25.01 31.31
C ALA A 646 8.40 -25.54 32.44
N LEU A 647 8.98 -25.84 33.61
CA LEU A 647 8.22 -26.32 34.76
C LEU A 647 7.24 -25.27 35.29
N VAL A 648 7.69 -24.02 35.45
CA VAL A 648 6.86 -22.93 35.97
C VAL A 648 5.73 -22.61 35.01
N LEU A 649 6.01 -22.51 33.71
CA LEU A 649 4.99 -22.21 32.71
C LEU A 649 3.98 -23.35 32.54
N ALA A 650 4.43 -24.61 32.58
CA ALA A 650 3.52 -25.76 32.57
C ALA A 650 2.52 -25.72 33.74
N ARG A 651 2.99 -25.37 34.95
CA ARG A 651 2.13 -25.21 36.13
C ARG A 651 1.18 -24.02 36.00
N GLN A 652 1.69 -22.87 35.54
CA GLN A 652 0.89 -21.65 35.37
C GLN A 652 -0.22 -21.82 34.33
N CYS A 653 0.08 -22.50 33.22
CA CYS A 653 -0.88 -22.78 32.15
C CYS A 653 -1.76 -24.01 32.43
N GLN A 654 -1.50 -24.76 33.50
CA GLN A 654 -2.15 -26.05 33.80
C GLN A 654 -2.03 -27.08 32.66
N GLU A 655 -0.88 -27.09 31.98
CA GLU A 655 -0.59 -27.98 30.86
C GLU A 655 0.52 -28.96 31.22
N ARG A 656 0.41 -30.20 30.72
CA ARG A 656 1.46 -31.22 30.88
C ARG A 656 2.58 -31.09 29.85
N GLU A 657 2.37 -30.32 28.79
CA GLU A 657 3.33 -30.16 27.72
C GLU A 657 3.38 -28.69 27.31
N VAL A 658 4.59 -28.14 27.22
CA VAL A 658 4.82 -26.75 26.82
C VAL A 658 5.85 -26.66 25.70
N VAL A 659 5.66 -25.68 24.82
CA VAL A 659 6.62 -25.31 23.78
C VAL A 659 7.06 -23.87 24.02
N LEU A 660 8.37 -23.66 24.14
CA LEU A 660 8.97 -22.34 24.36
C LEU A 660 9.98 -22.04 23.25
N GLY A 661 10.20 -20.77 22.96
CA GLY A 661 11.32 -20.32 22.15
C GLY A 661 12.60 -20.25 22.98
N ARG A 662 13.69 -20.85 22.50
CA ARG A 662 15.04 -20.67 23.05
C ARG A 662 15.87 -19.85 22.07
N LEU A 663 16.33 -18.69 22.51
CA LEU A 663 17.25 -17.86 21.72
C LEU A 663 18.66 -18.46 21.77
N VAL A 664 19.25 -18.72 20.61
CA VAL A 664 20.62 -19.23 20.47
C VAL A 664 21.42 -18.35 19.50
N THR A 665 22.75 -18.44 19.55
CA THR A 665 23.62 -17.64 18.68
C THR A 665 23.57 -18.05 17.21
N GLY A 666 23.04 -19.25 16.90
CA GLY A 666 23.00 -19.85 15.56
C GLY A 666 24.36 -20.23 14.98
N ARG A 667 25.44 -20.12 15.77
CA ARG A 667 26.82 -20.42 15.36
C ARG A 667 27.24 -21.86 15.65
N SER A 668 26.54 -22.56 16.55
CA SER A 668 26.91 -23.90 17.00
C SER A 668 26.91 -24.92 15.84
N MET A 669 25.98 -24.78 14.90
CA MET A 669 25.85 -25.64 13.72
C MET A 669 26.74 -25.24 12.54
N LEU A 670 27.42 -24.10 12.64
CA LEU A 670 28.23 -23.61 11.55
C LEU A 670 29.55 -24.38 11.48
N PRO A 671 30.02 -24.72 10.27
CA PRO A 671 31.39 -25.19 10.07
C PRO A 671 32.38 -24.23 10.74
N SER A 672 33.50 -24.76 11.24
CA SER A 672 34.50 -23.97 11.97
C SER A 672 34.94 -22.68 11.26
N HIS A 673 35.00 -22.70 9.92
CA HIS A 673 35.36 -21.52 9.12
C HIS A 673 34.28 -20.42 9.06
N LEU A 674 33.03 -20.71 9.41
CA LEU A 674 31.92 -19.75 9.45
C LEU A 674 31.55 -19.30 10.87
N GLN A 675 32.12 -19.88 11.93
CA GLN A 675 31.74 -19.57 13.31
C GLN A 675 32.01 -18.11 13.71
N ASN A 676 33.00 -17.47 13.08
CA ASN A 676 33.37 -16.08 13.34
C ASN A 676 32.73 -15.09 12.35
N VAL A 677 31.62 -15.46 11.70
CA VAL A 677 30.90 -14.56 10.79
C VAL A 677 30.32 -13.36 11.54
N VAL A 678 30.51 -12.18 10.95
CA VAL A 678 29.93 -10.92 11.41
C VAL A 678 28.59 -10.70 10.73
N GLY A 679 27.56 -10.46 11.54
CA GLY A 679 26.18 -10.31 11.10
C GLY A 679 25.20 -11.03 12.04
N PRO A 680 23.89 -10.83 11.87
CA PRO A 680 22.89 -11.38 12.75
C PRO A 680 22.65 -12.85 12.44
N THR A 681 23.31 -13.75 13.17
CA THR A 681 23.04 -15.20 13.05
C THR A 681 22.20 -15.74 14.20
N MET A 682 21.77 -14.86 15.11
CA MET A 682 20.93 -15.23 16.23
C MET A 682 19.63 -15.84 15.73
N THR A 683 19.25 -16.98 16.30
CA THR A 683 18.06 -17.71 15.86
C THR A 683 17.29 -18.25 17.06
N GLU A 684 16.00 -18.46 16.86
CA GLU A 684 15.12 -19.05 17.86
C GLU A 684 14.86 -20.53 17.53
N VAL A 685 15.03 -21.40 18.53
CA VAL A 685 14.80 -22.83 18.42
C VAL A 685 13.68 -23.24 19.38
N PRO A 686 12.65 -23.97 18.93
CA PRO A 686 11.59 -24.44 19.81
C PRO A 686 12.11 -25.52 20.76
N ILE A 687 11.82 -25.37 22.04
CA ILE A 687 12.06 -26.38 23.06
C ILE A 687 10.71 -26.96 23.49
N ARG A 688 10.57 -28.28 23.42
CA ARG A 688 9.32 -29.01 23.68
C ARG A 688 9.54 -29.83 24.93
N VAL A 689 8.76 -29.55 25.97
CA VAL A 689 8.96 -30.16 27.28
C VAL A 689 7.66 -30.76 27.78
N THR A 690 7.70 -32.05 28.12
CA THR A 690 6.63 -32.73 28.85
C THR A 690 6.98 -32.76 30.33
N VAL A 691 6.06 -32.29 31.18
CA VAL A 691 6.19 -32.23 32.63
C VAL A 691 5.27 -33.29 33.26
N GLU A 692 5.88 -34.20 34.01
CA GLU A 692 5.24 -35.28 34.77
C GLU A 692 5.08 -34.89 36.25
N GLU A 693 4.22 -35.59 37.00
CA GLU A 693 3.88 -35.22 38.39
C GLU A 693 5.08 -35.23 39.35
N ASP A 694 6.03 -36.15 39.15
CA ASP A 694 7.23 -36.31 39.97
C ASP A 694 8.47 -35.61 39.39
N ASP A 695 8.31 -34.80 38.33
CA ASP A 695 9.45 -34.13 37.69
C ASP A 695 10.07 -33.06 38.60
N THR A 696 11.39 -33.15 38.76
CA THR A 696 12.21 -32.06 39.31
C THR A 696 12.80 -31.23 38.18
N VAL A 697 13.20 -29.98 38.47
CA VAL A 697 13.95 -29.13 37.53
C VAL A 697 15.18 -29.87 36.98
N THR A 698 15.86 -30.66 37.81
CA THR A 698 17.03 -31.45 37.38
C THR A 698 16.64 -32.57 36.42
N THR A 699 15.52 -33.27 36.65
CA THR A 699 15.03 -34.33 35.76
C THR A 699 14.67 -33.76 34.38
N ILE A 700 13.95 -32.64 34.35
CA ILE A 700 13.62 -31.90 33.12
C ILE A 700 14.90 -31.42 32.43
N ALA A 701 15.85 -30.85 33.18
CA ALA A 701 17.09 -30.33 32.63
C ALA A 701 17.94 -31.41 31.97
N ARG A 702 17.92 -32.67 32.45
CA ARG A 702 18.60 -33.79 31.76
C ARG A 702 17.94 -34.13 30.43
N ARG A 703 16.60 -34.16 30.37
CA ARG A 703 15.88 -34.38 29.10
C ARG A 703 16.15 -33.26 28.12
N LEU A 704 16.13 -32.01 28.58
CA LEU A 704 16.48 -30.83 27.79
C LEU A 704 17.93 -30.84 27.33
N HIS A 705 18.88 -31.29 28.17
CA HIS A 705 20.29 -31.38 27.77
C HIS A 705 20.47 -32.30 26.57
N SER A 706 19.87 -33.50 26.61
CA SER A 706 19.87 -34.43 25.48
C SER A 706 19.18 -33.82 24.25
N GLN A 707 18.05 -33.13 24.44
CA GLN A 707 17.38 -32.42 23.36
C GLN A 707 18.29 -31.37 22.71
N PHE A 708 18.95 -30.51 23.50
CA PHE A 708 19.81 -29.45 22.98
C PHE A 708 20.99 -29.98 22.18
N LEU A 709 21.57 -31.11 22.58
CA LEU A 709 22.63 -31.76 21.80
C LEU A 709 22.13 -32.16 20.40
N HIS A 710 20.92 -32.71 20.29
CA HIS A 710 20.34 -33.08 18.99
C HIS A 710 19.87 -31.86 18.18
N ASP A 711 19.29 -30.86 18.86
CA ASP A 711 18.76 -29.65 18.23
C ASP A 711 19.89 -28.72 17.74
N SER A 712 21.08 -28.79 18.36
CA SER A 712 22.25 -27.98 17.96
C SER A 712 22.71 -28.21 16.52
N ALA A 713 22.36 -29.34 15.90
CA ALA A 713 22.64 -29.63 14.49
C ALA A 713 21.60 -29.02 13.52
N HIS A 714 20.50 -28.47 14.05
CA HIS A 714 19.32 -28.02 13.29
C HIS A 714 18.86 -26.60 13.71
N GLU A 715 19.78 -25.72 14.10
CA GLU A 715 19.51 -24.35 14.56
C GLU A 715 19.23 -23.36 13.39
N THR A 716 18.00 -23.26 12.90
CA THR A 716 17.60 -22.12 12.02
C THR A 716 16.32 -21.44 12.50
N GLU A 717 15.81 -20.47 11.75
CA GLU A 717 14.72 -19.61 12.20
C GLU A 717 13.36 -20.28 12.11
N VAL A 718 12.45 -19.89 13.01
CA VAL A 718 11.05 -20.33 13.01
C VAL A 718 10.15 -19.19 13.49
N THR A 719 8.91 -19.26 13.04
CA THR A 719 7.77 -18.45 13.50
C THR A 719 7.35 -18.77 14.95
N ASP A 720 6.95 -17.70 15.63
CA ASP A 720 6.44 -17.52 17.00
C ASP A 720 5.97 -18.76 17.82
N PHE A 721 6.62 -18.99 18.97
CA PHE A 721 6.31 -20.03 19.96
C PHE A 721 6.01 -19.47 21.36
N GLY A 722 4.95 -18.69 21.52
CA GLY A 722 4.46 -18.32 22.86
C GLY A 722 5.47 -17.55 23.70
N TRP A 723 6.16 -18.18 24.65
CA TRP A 723 7.17 -17.52 25.50
C TRP A 723 8.58 -17.67 24.95
N ARG A 724 9.37 -16.59 24.96
CA ARG A 724 10.82 -16.66 24.70
C ARG A 724 11.62 -16.79 25.99
N THR A 725 12.66 -17.61 25.93
CA THR A 725 13.68 -17.71 26.96
C THR A 725 15.07 -17.47 26.35
N ALA A 726 15.90 -16.69 27.03
CA ALA A 726 17.26 -16.40 26.59
C ALA A 726 18.22 -16.41 27.80
N PHE A 727 19.32 -17.16 27.68
CA PHE A 727 20.38 -17.15 28.66
C PHE A 727 21.55 -16.34 28.10
N GLN A 728 21.79 -15.17 28.66
CA GLN A 728 22.80 -14.22 28.18
C GLN A 728 24.16 -14.52 28.79
N GLN A 729 25.23 -14.15 28.09
CA GLN A 729 26.57 -14.14 28.67
C GLN A 729 26.77 -12.84 29.45
N GLN A 730 27.63 -12.90 30.47
CA GLN A 730 27.99 -11.71 31.23
C GLN A 730 28.77 -10.75 30.31
N GLU A 731 28.28 -9.51 30.16
CA GLU A 731 29.08 -8.45 29.56
C GLU A 731 30.15 -8.02 30.58
N ASP A 732 31.41 -8.23 30.24
CA ASP A 732 32.52 -7.72 31.03
C ASP A 732 32.54 -6.19 30.91
N GLY A 733 32.08 -5.50 31.95
CA GLY A 733 32.08 -4.02 32.06
C GLY A 733 33.47 -3.35 32.00
N ASN A 734 34.53 -4.07 31.62
CA ASN A 734 35.84 -3.52 31.27
C ASN A 734 35.97 -3.45 29.74
N PHE A 735 35.10 -2.67 29.10
CA PHE A 735 35.19 -2.40 27.67
C PHE A 735 36.27 -1.35 27.39
N LYS A 736 37.07 -1.56 26.34
CA LYS A 736 37.99 -0.54 25.84
C LYS A 736 37.53 -0.07 24.47
N PHE A 737 37.31 1.23 24.32
CA PHE A 737 37.06 1.85 23.03
C PHE A 737 38.28 2.67 22.63
N LEU A 738 38.74 2.50 21.40
CA LEU A 738 39.97 3.12 20.91
C LEU A 738 41.15 3.01 21.89
N GLY A 739 41.31 1.84 22.52
CA GLY A 739 42.44 1.53 23.41
C GLY A 739 42.36 2.07 24.83
N GLN A 740 41.37 2.91 25.16
CA GLN A 740 41.14 3.44 26.51
C GLN A 740 39.93 2.76 27.17
N PRO A 741 39.88 2.65 28.51
CA PRO A 741 38.65 2.29 29.20
C PRO A 741 37.53 3.25 28.77
N SER A 742 36.42 2.71 28.28
CA SER A 742 35.26 3.49 27.85
C SER A 742 34.03 2.96 28.56
N SER A 743 33.12 3.85 28.92
CA SER A 743 31.76 3.43 29.20
C SER A 743 31.05 3.16 27.88
N ILE A 744 30.22 2.11 27.83
CA ILE A 744 29.22 1.97 26.78
C ILE A 744 27.92 2.43 27.42
N ALA A 745 27.40 3.54 26.90
CA ALA A 745 26.05 3.97 27.20
C ALA A 745 25.14 3.59 26.04
N PHE A 746 23.89 3.31 26.37
CA PHE A 746 22.91 2.85 25.43
C PHE A 746 21.72 3.78 25.47
N TYR A 747 21.44 4.42 24.34
CA TYR A 747 20.23 5.20 24.20
C TYR A 747 19.25 4.42 23.34
N GLU A 748 18.19 3.96 23.98
CA GLU A 748 16.95 3.55 23.33
C GLU A 748 15.87 4.49 23.88
N GLY A 749 15.13 5.16 22.99
CA GLY A 749 14.03 6.03 23.41
C GLY A 749 12.89 5.26 24.09
N ALA A 750 11.64 5.70 23.91
CA ALA A 750 10.49 4.95 24.42
C ALA A 750 10.35 3.60 23.67
N ILE A 751 10.90 2.51 24.19
CA ILE A 751 10.92 1.20 23.51
C ILE A 751 9.49 0.68 23.33
N PRO A 752 9.04 0.36 22.09
CA PRO A 752 7.78 -0.32 21.83
C PRO A 752 7.61 -1.56 22.71
N SER A 753 6.42 -1.80 23.23
CA SER A 753 6.19 -2.99 24.05
C SER A 753 6.42 -4.27 23.24
N ARG A 754 6.91 -5.35 23.88
CA ARG A 754 7.05 -6.65 23.22
C ARG A 754 5.66 -7.26 23.05
N ILE A 755 5.28 -7.61 21.83
CA ILE A 755 4.03 -8.35 21.55
C ILE A 755 4.06 -9.78 22.10
N ARG A 756 5.20 -10.22 22.63
CA ARG A 756 5.45 -11.55 23.16
C ARG A 756 6.16 -11.47 24.53
N PRO A 757 5.83 -12.34 25.49
CA PRO A 757 6.54 -12.41 26.77
C PRO A 757 7.92 -13.07 26.61
N GLU A 758 8.93 -12.47 27.24
CA GLU A 758 10.32 -12.90 27.15
C GLU A 758 10.95 -12.93 28.54
N ILE A 759 11.72 -13.98 28.83
CA ILE A 759 12.47 -14.12 30.09
C ILE A 759 13.94 -14.27 29.76
N TYR A 760 14.74 -13.39 30.33
CA TYR A 760 16.19 -13.37 30.24
C TYR A 760 16.80 -13.82 31.56
N ALA A 761 17.93 -14.51 31.47
CA ALA A 761 18.77 -14.82 32.62
C ALA A 761 20.23 -14.45 32.32
N THR A 762 20.83 -13.65 33.20
CA THR A 762 22.18 -13.12 33.04
C THR A 762 23.01 -13.42 34.29
N PRO A 763 24.09 -14.22 34.18
CA PRO A 763 24.96 -14.52 35.31
C PRO A 763 25.83 -13.31 35.67
N THR A 764 26.05 -13.10 36.97
CA THR A 764 26.91 -12.02 37.49
C THR A 764 28.19 -12.56 38.15
N LYS A 765 29.21 -11.71 38.26
CA LYS A 765 30.52 -12.02 38.86
C LYS A 765 30.46 -12.53 40.32
N ASN A 766 29.38 -12.24 41.04
CA ASN A 766 29.22 -12.57 42.46
C ASN A 766 28.40 -13.86 42.69
N GLY A 767 28.24 -14.70 41.67
CA GLY A 767 27.44 -15.92 41.76
C GLY A 767 25.94 -15.68 41.89
N LYS A 768 25.46 -14.50 41.47
CA LYS A 768 24.02 -14.19 41.36
C LYS A 768 23.56 -14.34 39.93
N LEU A 769 22.29 -14.65 39.75
CA LEU A 769 21.61 -14.68 38.45
C LEU A 769 20.58 -13.55 38.42
N GLU A 770 20.69 -12.67 37.43
CA GLU A 770 19.69 -11.64 37.16
C GLU A 770 18.64 -12.21 36.20
N LEU A 771 17.38 -12.19 36.63
CA LEU A 771 16.22 -12.54 35.83
C LEU A 771 15.54 -11.25 35.37
N GLU A 772 15.24 -11.16 34.08
CA GLU A 772 14.53 -10.02 33.50
C GLU A 772 13.37 -10.52 32.65
N PHE A 773 12.18 -10.01 32.93
CA PHE A 773 11.01 -10.18 32.08
C PHE A 773 10.84 -8.95 31.19
N GLU A 774 10.56 -9.15 29.90
CA GLU A 774 10.05 -8.13 29.00
C GLU A 774 8.75 -8.58 28.33
N GLY A 775 7.75 -7.71 28.27
CA GLY A 775 6.44 -8.03 27.70
C GLY A 775 5.55 -6.81 27.47
N ASN A 776 4.25 -7.08 27.35
CA ASN A 776 3.20 -6.07 27.15
C ASN A 776 2.10 -6.22 28.20
N LYS A 777 1.85 -5.15 28.96
CA LYS A 777 0.88 -5.09 30.07
C LYS A 777 -0.59 -5.27 29.64
N LYS A 778 -0.91 -5.11 28.35
CA LYS A 778 -2.23 -5.45 27.78
C LYS A 778 -2.40 -6.95 27.55
N LEU A 779 -1.31 -7.70 27.43
CA LEU A 779 -1.33 -9.13 27.14
C LEU A 779 -1.13 -9.98 28.41
N ILE A 780 -0.33 -9.50 29.36
CA ILE A 780 -0.04 -10.18 30.64
C ILE A 780 -0.01 -9.17 31.78
N SER A 781 -0.68 -9.50 32.88
CA SER A 781 -0.69 -8.66 34.07
C SER A 781 0.64 -8.76 34.82
N GLU A 782 0.99 -7.68 35.51
CA GLU A 782 2.19 -7.62 36.34
C GLU A 782 2.19 -8.72 37.43
N ASP A 783 1.04 -9.03 38.01
CA ASP A 783 0.91 -10.10 39.02
C ASP A 783 1.31 -11.47 38.48
N VAL A 784 0.86 -11.82 37.26
CA VAL A 784 1.24 -13.10 36.62
C VAL A 784 2.74 -13.15 36.36
N VAL A 785 3.35 -12.05 35.94
CA VAL A 785 4.81 -11.99 35.74
C VAL A 785 5.55 -12.17 37.07
N ARG A 786 5.09 -11.52 38.13
CA ARG A 786 5.68 -11.67 39.47
C ARG A 786 5.57 -13.10 39.99
N ASP A 787 4.44 -13.77 39.77
CA ASP A 787 4.25 -15.18 40.11
C ASP A 787 5.20 -16.09 39.31
N VAL A 788 5.38 -15.83 38.02
CA VAL A 788 6.35 -16.58 37.18
C VAL A 788 7.78 -16.38 37.67
N LEU A 789 8.20 -15.14 37.96
CA LEU A 789 9.55 -14.86 38.47
C LEU A 789 9.77 -15.45 39.87
N ALA A 790 8.76 -15.42 40.75
CA ALA A 790 8.81 -16.06 42.05
C ALA A 790 8.93 -17.60 41.91
N GLY A 791 8.15 -18.21 41.02
CA GLY A 791 8.26 -19.63 40.71
C GLY A 791 9.63 -20.02 40.14
N LEU A 792 10.24 -19.15 39.32
CA LEU A 792 11.61 -19.34 38.83
C LEU A 792 12.65 -19.27 39.95
N ARG A 793 12.51 -18.30 40.87
CA ARG A 793 13.36 -18.20 42.06
C ARG A 793 13.28 -19.49 42.87
N ASP A 794 12.08 -19.96 43.19
CA ASP A 794 11.87 -21.17 43.98
C ASP A 794 12.35 -22.45 43.28
N ALA A 795 12.31 -22.47 41.95
CA ALA A 795 12.79 -23.59 41.14
C ALA A 795 14.33 -23.64 41.02
N LEU A 796 15.01 -22.51 41.11
CA LEU A 796 16.46 -22.38 40.89
C LEU A 796 17.30 -22.38 42.17
N ILE A 797 16.72 -22.03 43.32
CA ILE A 797 17.36 -22.07 44.65
C ILE A 797 17.29 -23.48 45.24
#